data_AF-A0A8J6G7M1-F1
#
_entry.id   AF-A0A8J6G7M1-F1
#
_cell.length_a   1.000
_cell.length_b   1.000
_cell.length_c   1.000
_cell.angle_alpha   90.00
_cell.angle_beta   90.00
_cell.angle_gamma   90.00
#
_symmetry.space_group_name_H-M   'P 1'
#
loop_
_entity.id
_entity.type
_entity.pdbx_description
1 polymer ?
#
loop_
_entity_poly.entity_id
_entity_poly.type
_entity_poly.pdbx_seq_one_letter_code
_entity_poly.pdbx_strand_id
1 'polypeptide(L)'
;MPAVSLPPKENALFKRILETRYQLLQLRPAQRASWIGYAIAYHLLEDYEMAAKILEEFRKTQQTSPDKVDYEYSELLLYQNQVLREAGLFREALEHLCTYEKQICDKLAVEETKGELLLQLCRLEDAADVYRGLQERNPENWAYYKGLEKALKPANMFERLKIYEEAWTKYPRGLVPRRLPLNFLSGEKFKECLDRFLRMNFSKGCPPVFNTLRSLYRDKEKVAIVEELVVGYETSLKSCRLFNPNDDGKEEPPTTLLWVQYYLAQHYDKIGQPSIALEYINTAIESTPTLIELFLVKAKIYKHAGNIKEAARWMDEAQALDTADRFINSKCAKYMLKANLIKEAEEMCSKFTRHFIEITDDQFDFHTYCMRKITLRSYVDLLKLEDVLRQHPFYFKAARIAIEIYLKLHDNPLTDENKEHEADTANMSDKELKKLRNKQRRAQKKAQIEEEKKNAEKEKQQRNQKKKKDDDDEEIGGPKEELIPEKLAKVETPLEEAIKFLTPLKNLVKNKIETHLFAFEIYFRKEKFLLMLQSVKRAFAIDSSHPWLHECMIRLFNSAAKMVYYLDSSSQKRAIELATTLDGSLTNRNLQTCMEVLEALCDGSLGDCREAAEAYRASCHKLFPYALAFMPPGYEEDVKITVNGDSSAETEELANEI
;
A
#
# COMPACT_ATOMS: atom_id res chain seq x y z
N MET A 1 -6.86 4.07 -22.67
CA MET A 1 -5.50 4.25 -22.10
C MET A 1 -4.58 4.65 -23.26
N PRO A 2 -3.55 5.50 -23.07
CA PRO A 2 -2.60 5.75 -24.15
C PRO A 2 -1.79 4.48 -24.40
N ALA A 3 -1.57 4.15 -25.68
CA ALA A 3 -0.89 2.95 -26.14
C ALA A 3 0.47 2.76 -25.46
N VAL A 4 0.60 1.71 -24.66
CA VAL A 4 1.88 1.26 -24.13
C VAL A 4 2.50 0.41 -25.23
N SER A 5 3.30 1.02 -26.11
CA SER A 5 4.09 0.26 -27.08
C SER A 5 5.02 -0.69 -26.32
N LEU A 6 4.80 -2.00 -26.44
CA LEU A 6 5.67 -3.02 -25.84
C LEU A 6 7.13 -2.81 -26.30
N PRO A 7 8.13 -2.92 -25.42
CA PRO A 7 9.54 -2.75 -25.78
C PRO A 7 9.99 -3.73 -26.89
N PRO A 8 11.00 -3.36 -27.70
CA PRO A 8 11.37 -4.09 -28.92
C PRO A 8 11.72 -5.57 -28.75
N LYS A 9 12.20 -5.97 -27.56
CA LYS A 9 12.58 -7.36 -27.24
C LYS A 9 11.37 -8.26 -26.97
N GLU A 10 10.31 -7.73 -26.36
CA GLU A 10 9.07 -8.48 -26.09
C GLU A 10 8.30 -8.73 -27.39
N ASN A 11 8.27 -7.73 -28.28
CA ASN A 11 7.67 -7.87 -29.62
C ASN A 11 8.32 -9.01 -30.45
N ALA A 12 9.64 -9.22 -30.31
CA ALA A 12 10.32 -10.33 -30.97
C ALA A 12 9.96 -11.70 -30.38
N LEU A 13 9.70 -11.79 -29.08
CA LEU A 13 9.26 -13.03 -28.42
C LEU A 13 7.83 -13.38 -28.83
N PHE A 14 6.91 -12.42 -28.80
CA PHE A 14 5.52 -12.64 -29.23
C PHE A 14 5.41 -13.06 -30.70
N LYS A 15 6.26 -12.50 -31.57
CA LYS A 15 6.35 -12.94 -32.98
C LYS A 15 6.81 -14.40 -33.12
N ARG A 16 7.79 -14.84 -32.32
CA ARG A 16 8.20 -16.26 -32.29
C ARG A 16 7.11 -17.17 -31.74
N ILE A 17 6.37 -16.73 -30.73
CA ILE A 17 5.21 -17.44 -30.21
C ILE A 17 4.16 -17.58 -31.31
N LEU A 18 3.86 -16.51 -32.06
CA LEU A 18 2.93 -16.52 -33.18
C LEU A 18 3.34 -17.54 -34.25
N GLU A 19 4.60 -17.53 -34.69
CA GLU A 19 5.14 -18.49 -35.67
C GLU A 19 4.98 -19.94 -35.17
N THR A 20 5.31 -20.18 -33.90
CA THR A 20 5.18 -21.51 -33.27
C THR A 20 3.71 -21.95 -33.22
N ARG A 21 2.80 -21.06 -32.85
CA ARG A 21 1.35 -21.35 -32.78
C ARG A 21 0.76 -21.59 -34.16
N TYR A 22 1.21 -20.87 -35.17
CA TYR A 22 0.83 -21.11 -36.56
C TYR A 22 1.27 -22.51 -37.03
N GLN A 23 2.53 -22.89 -36.77
CA GLN A 23 3.03 -24.23 -37.12
C GLN A 23 2.22 -25.34 -36.42
N LEU A 24 1.89 -25.17 -35.14
CA LEU A 24 1.05 -26.12 -34.40
C LEU A 24 -0.36 -26.24 -35.00
N LEU A 25 -0.96 -25.13 -35.43
CA LEU A 25 -2.26 -25.13 -36.11
C LEU A 25 -2.21 -25.88 -37.44
N GLN A 26 -1.18 -25.67 -38.25
CA GLN A 26 -0.99 -26.39 -39.51
C GLN A 26 -0.79 -27.90 -39.29
N LEU A 27 -0.01 -28.27 -38.27
CA LEU A 27 0.26 -29.68 -37.96
C LEU A 27 -0.93 -30.40 -37.31
N ARG A 28 -1.70 -29.70 -36.47
CA ARG A 28 -2.78 -30.28 -35.66
C ARG A 28 -4.03 -29.38 -35.66
N PRO A 29 -4.72 -29.22 -36.80
CA PRO A 29 -5.90 -28.34 -36.91
C PRO A 29 -7.13 -28.88 -36.18
N ALA A 30 -7.19 -30.18 -35.87
CA ALA A 30 -8.31 -30.76 -35.11
C ALA A 30 -8.25 -30.45 -33.60
N GLN A 31 -7.12 -29.95 -33.08
CA GLN A 31 -6.97 -29.68 -31.66
C GLN A 31 -7.41 -28.25 -31.32
N ARG A 32 -8.35 -28.12 -30.38
CA ARG A 32 -8.85 -26.82 -29.88
C ARG A 32 -7.72 -25.89 -29.41
N ALA A 33 -6.72 -26.43 -28.71
CA ALA A 33 -5.59 -25.67 -28.20
C ALA A 33 -4.75 -24.97 -29.30
N SER A 34 -4.71 -25.54 -30.52
CA SER A 34 -4.00 -24.95 -31.64
C SER A 34 -4.67 -23.66 -32.11
N TRP A 35 -6.00 -23.67 -32.25
CA TRP A 35 -6.79 -22.49 -32.62
C TRP A 35 -6.72 -21.41 -31.54
N ILE A 36 -6.94 -21.80 -30.29
CA ILE A 36 -6.94 -20.90 -29.13
C ILE A 36 -5.57 -20.22 -28.99
N GLY A 37 -4.48 -21.01 -29.03
CA GLY A 37 -3.13 -20.46 -28.92
C GLY A 37 -2.79 -19.49 -30.06
N TYR A 38 -3.31 -19.74 -31.27
CA TYR A 38 -3.10 -18.86 -32.42
C TYR A 38 -3.90 -17.56 -32.31
N ALA A 39 -5.18 -17.64 -31.89
CA ALA A 39 -6.01 -16.47 -31.63
C ALA A 39 -5.42 -15.57 -30.52
N ILE A 40 -4.98 -16.16 -29.41
CA ILE A 40 -4.36 -15.41 -28.31
C ILE A 40 -3.06 -14.73 -28.77
N ALA A 41 -2.24 -15.40 -29.60
CA ALA A 41 -1.00 -14.80 -30.09
C ALA A 41 -1.25 -13.52 -30.89
N TYR A 42 -2.27 -13.48 -31.76
CA TYR A 42 -2.65 -12.24 -32.45
C TYR A 42 -3.28 -11.21 -31.53
N HIS A 43 -4.12 -11.65 -30.58
CA HIS A 43 -4.71 -10.74 -29.60
C HIS A 43 -3.63 -10.02 -28.77
N LEU A 44 -2.61 -10.73 -28.29
CA LEU A 44 -1.49 -10.14 -27.55
C LEU A 44 -0.60 -9.23 -28.41
N LEU A 45 -0.62 -9.40 -29.74
CA LEU A 45 0.01 -8.49 -30.69
C LEU A 45 -0.88 -7.31 -31.09
N GLU A 46 -2.06 -7.19 -30.48
CA GLU A 46 -3.09 -6.18 -30.78
C GLU A 46 -3.60 -6.23 -32.24
N ASP A 47 -3.42 -7.36 -32.92
CA ASP A 47 -4.03 -7.64 -34.23
C ASP A 47 -5.43 -8.24 -34.01
N TYR A 48 -6.35 -7.36 -33.59
CA TYR A 48 -7.70 -7.76 -33.22
C TYR A 48 -8.52 -8.28 -34.41
N GLU A 49 -8.24 -7.79 -35.62
CA GLU A 49 -8.96 -8.22 -36.83
C GLU A 49 -8.67 -9.69 -37.13
N MET A 50 -7.39 -10.09 -37.11
CA MET A 50 -7.02 -11.47 -37.34
C MET A 50 -7.46 -12.37 -36.18
N ALA A 51 -7.31 -11.92 -34.93
CA ALA A 51 -7.79 -12.66 -33.77
C ALA A 51 -9.31 -12.94 -33.85
N ALA A 52 -10.11 -11.95 -34.22
CA ALA A 52 -11.56 -12.09 -34.38
C ALA A 52 -11.93 -13.07 -35.50
N LYS A 53 -11.24 -13.01 -36.65
CA LYS A 53 -11.43 -13.95 -37.76
C LYS A 53 -11.18 -15.40 -37.34
N ILE A 54 -10.06 -15.65 -36.67
CA ILE A 54 -9.69 -16.99 -36.18
C ILE A 54 -10.71 -17.50 -35.16
N LEU A 55 -11.14 -16.65 -34.23
CA LEU A 55 -12.14 -17.02 -33.23
C LEU A 55 -13.49 -17.34 -33.87
N GLU A 56 -13.92 -16.58 -34.87
CA GLU A 56 -15.17 -16.83 -35.57
C GLU A 56 -15.13 -18.14 -36.39
N GLU A 57 -14.03 -18.42 -37.08
CA GLU A 57 -13.82 -19.70 -37.76
C GLU A 57 -13.82 -20.86 -36.76
N PHE A 58 -13.08 -20.72 -35.67
CA PHE A 58 -13.01 -21.73 -34.62
C PHE A 58 -14.38 -21.97 -33.97
N ARG A 59 -15.14 -20.91 -33.67
CA ARG A 59 -16.49 -21.00 -33.11
C ARG A 59 -17.42 -21.80 -34.02
N LYS A 60 -17.36 -21.60 -35.34
CA LYS A 60 -18.15 -22.38 -36.32
C LYS A 60 -17.82 -23.88 -36.31
N THR A 61 -16.61 -24.26 -35.93
CA THR A 61 -16.22 -25.68 -35.79
C THR A 61 -16.74 -26.33 -34.51
N GLN A 62 -17.13 -25.54 -33.50
CA GLN A 62 -17.66 -26.08 -32.25
C GLN A 62 -19.14 -26.46 -32.47
N GLN A 63 -19.44 -27.76 -32.38
CA GLN A 63 -20.81 -28.25 -32.40
C GLN A 63 -21.40 -28.19 -30.99
N THR A 64 -22.36 -27.29 -30.77
CA THR A 64 -23.08 -27.19 -29.49
C THR A 64 -24.56 -26.99 -29.77
N SER A 65 -25.41 -27.68 -28.99
CA SER A 65 -26.86 -27.49 -29.09
C SER A 65 -27.23 -26.07 -28.65
N PRO A 66 -28.07 -25.34 -29.39
CA PRO A 66 -28.44 -23.96 -29.04
C PRO A 66 -29.14 -23.84 -27.68
N ASP A 67 -29.72 -24.94 -27.19
CA ASP A 67 -30.45 -25.00 -25.92
C ASP A 67 -29.62 -25.51 -24.74
N LYS A 68 -28.37 -25.98 -24.99
CA LYS A 68 -27.47 -26.45 -23.93
C LYS A 68 -26.44 -25.37 -23.63
N VAL A 69 -26.41 -24.94 -22.37
CA VAL A 69 -25.37 -24.07 -21.87
C VAL A 69 -24.15 -24.93 -21.50
N ASP A 70 -23.06 -24.77 -22.24
CA ASP A 70 -21.77 -25.38 -21.94
C ASP A 70 -20.79 -24.31 -21.45
N TYR A 71 -20.08 -24.60 -20.36
CA TYR A 71 -19.21 -23.61 -19.71
C TYR A 71 -18.04 -23.20 -20.60
N GLU A 72 -17.36 -24.17 -21.21
CA GLU A 72 -16.20 -23.91 -22.07
C GLU A 72 -16.61 -23.10 -23.32
N TYR A 73 -17.76 -23.45 -23.92
CA TYR A 73 -18.32 -22.69 -25.03
C TYR A 73 -18.77 -21.28 -24.63
N SER A 74 -19.39 -21.13 -23.46
CA SER A 74 -19.76 -19.83 -22.89
C SER A 74 -18.55 -18.90 -22.72
N GLU A 75 -17.44 -19.42 -22.17
CA GLU A 75 -16.21 -18.63 -22.03
C GLU A 75 -15.59 -18.24 -23.38
N LEU A 76 -15.61 -19.14 -24.37
CA LEU A 76 -15.14 -18.83 -25.72
C LEU A 76 -15.93 -17.68 -26.34
N LEU A 77 -17.25 -17.69 -26.21
CA LEU A 77 -18.13 -16.63 -26.72
C LEU A 77 -17.84 -15.27 -26.08
N LEU A 78 -17.65 -15.25 -24.75
CA LEU A 78 -17.32 -14.02 -24.03
C LEU A 78 -15.90 -13.53 -24.37
N TYR A 79 -14.95 -14.43 -24.60
CA TYR A 79 -13.61 -14.07 -25.06
C TYR A 79 -13.62 -13.46 -26.47
N GLN A 80 -14.36 -14.06 -27.40
CA GLN A 80 -14.56 -13.48 -28.73
C GLN A 80 -15.21 -12.10 -28.64
N ASN A 81 -16.20 -11.94 -27.77
CA ASN A 81 -16.83 -10.64 -27.54
C ASN A 81 -15.85 -9.62 -26.94
N GLN A 82 -14.96 -10.02 -26.03
CA GLN A 82 -13.90 -9.17 -25.50
C GLN A 82 -12.97 -8.68 -26.62
N VAL A 83 -12.52 -9.54 -27.53
CA VAL A 83 -11.67 -9.15 -28.67
C VAL A 83 -12.37 -8.10 -29.55
N LEU A 84 -13.67 -8.30 -29.86
CA LEU A 84 -14.46 -7.32 -30.62
C LEU A 84 -14.55 -5.96 -29.90
N ARG A 85 -14.68 -5.95 -28.57
CA ARG A 85 -14.71 -4.73 -27.76
C ARG A 85 -13.36 -4.02 -27.72
N GLU A 86 -12.27 -4.76 -27.53
CA GLU A 86 -10.91 -4.20 -27.56
C GLU A 86 -10.58 -3.64 -28.96
N ALA A 87 -11.13 -4.23 -30.02
CA ALA A 87 -11.06 -3.71 -31.39
C ALA A 87 -11.88 -2.43 -31.64
N GLY A 88 -12.74 -2.01 -30.69
CA GLY A 88 -13.66 -0.88 -30.87
C GLY A 88 -14.89 -1.18 -31.73
N LEU A 89 -15.15 -2.44 -32.08
CA LEU A 89 -16.28 -2.88 -32.90
C LEU A 89 -17.55 -3.04 -32.04
N PHE A 90 -18.00 -1.95 -31.40
CA PHE A 90 -19.04 -2.00 -30.37
C PHE A 90 -20.41 -2.49 -30.87
N ARG A 91 -20.78 -2.16 -32.12
CA ARG A 91 -22.04 -2.62 -32.72
C ARG A 91 -22.02 -4.13 -32.94
N GLU A 92 -20.96 -4.64 -33.55
CA GLU A 92 -20.77 -6.08 -33.79
C GLU A 92 -20.69 -6.85 -32.48
N ALA A 93 -20.01 -6.29 -31.47
CA ALA A 93 -19.97 -6.86 -30.14
C ALA A 93 -21.37 -6.96 -29.50
N LEU A 94 -22.22 -5.95 -29.66
CA LEU A 94 -23.59 -6.00 -29.09
C LEU A 94 -24.45 -7.03 -29.83
N GLU A 95 -24.41 -7.04 -31.17
CA GLU A 95 -25.14 -8.02 -31.98
C GLU A 95 -24.69 -9.46 -31.67
N HIS A 96 -23.37 -9.69 -31.56
CA HIS A 96 -22.80 -10.96 -31.13
C HIS A 96 -23.28 -11.37 -29.73
N LEU A 97 -23.22 -10.45 -28.76
CA LEU A 97 -23.63 -10.74 -27.38
C LEU A 97 -25.10 -11.13 -27.30
N CYS A 98 -25.99 -10.38 -27.96
CA CYS A 98 -27.41 -10.68 -28.01
C CYS A 98 -27.72 -12.01 -28.73
N THR A 99 -26.99 -12.31 -29.80
CA THR A 99 -27.16 -13.56 -30.57
C THR A 99 -26.87 -14.79 -29.71
N TYR A 100 -25.82 -14.74 -28.89
CA TYR A 100 -25.35 -15.90 -28.13
C TYR A 100 -25.68 -15.86 -26.64
N GLU A 101 -26.39 -14.84 -26.16
CA GLU A 101 -26.74 -14.63 -24.75
C GLU A 101 -27.33 -15.87 -24.07
N LYS A 102 -28.19 -16.63 -24.77
CA LYS A 102 -28.82 -17.85 -24.22
C LYS A 102 -27.83 -18.97 -23.94
N GLN A 103 -26.71 -19.01 -24.66
CA GLN A 103 -25.67 -20.03 -24.56
C GLN A 103 -24.54 -19.63 -23.59
N ILE A 104 -24.60 -18.41 -23.04
CA ILE A 104 -23.61 -17.90 -22.09
C ILE A 104 -24.13 -18.07 -20.66
N CYS A 105 -23.41 -18.83 -19.81
CA CYS A 105 -23.79 -19.04 -18.41
C CYS A 105 -23.45 -17.85 -17.50
N ASP A 106 -22.37 -17.12 -17.80
CA ASP A 106 -21.93 -15.97 -17.01
C ASP A 106 -22.80 -14.74 -17.33
N LYS A 107 -23.98 -14.71 -16.70
CA LYS A 107 -24.95 -13.62 -16.87
C LYS A 107 -24.45 -12.28 -16.33
N LEU A 108 -23.52 -12.28 -15.38
CA LEU A 108 -22.93 -11.03 -14.89
C LEU A 108 -22.12 -10.38 -16.00
N ALA A 109 -21.22 -11.13 -16.64
CA ALA A 109 -20.43 -10.60 -17.75
C ALA A 109 -21.31 -10.16 -18.93
N VAL A 110 -22.40 -10.89 -19.22
CA VAL A 110 -23.36 -10.46 -20.25
C VAL A 110 -23.95 -9.10 -19.90
N GLU A 111 -24.54 -8.93 -18.72
CA GLU A 111 -25.21 -7.68 -18.36
C GLU A 111 -24.25 -6.50 -18.20
N GLU A 112 -23.08 -6.69 -17.58
CA GLU A 112 -22.06 -5.64 -17.48
C GLU A 112 -21.56 -5.21 -18.86
N THR A 113 -21.31 -6.17 -19.75
CA THR A 113 -20.87 -5.89 -21.12
C THR A 113 -21.96 -5.22 -21.94
N LYS A 114 -23.21 -5.69 -21.82
CA LYS A 114 -24.39 -5.11 -22.49
C LYS A 114 -24.57 -3.65 -22.07
N GLY A 115 -24.51 -3.35 -20.77
CA GLY A 115 -24.62 -1.99 -20.25
C GLY A 115 -23.51 -1.06 -20.78
N GLU A 116 -22.26 -1.53 -20.82
CA GLU A 116 -21.14 -0.77 -21.37
C GLU A 116 -21.32 -0.50 -22.88
N LEU A 117 -21.67 -1.53 -23.66
CA LEU A 117 -21.89 -1.40 -25.11
C LEU A 117 -23.03 -0.46 -25.44
N LEU A 118 -24.15 -0.54 -24.71
CA LEU A 118 -25.30 0.35 -24.89
C LEU A 118 -24.93 1.81 -24.60
N LEU A 119 -24.10 2.07 -23.57
CA LEU A 119 -23.57 3.42 -23.33
C LEU A 119 -22.68 3.92 -24.47
N GLN A 120 -21.75 3.09 -24.98
CA GLN A 120 -20.88 3.46 -26.10
C GLN A 120 -21.67 3.78 -27.37
N LEU A 121 -22.75 3.03 -27.61
CA LEU A 121 -23.66 3.23 -28.75
C LEU A 121 -24.73 4.30 -28.51
N CYS A 122 -24.66 5.03 -27.39
CA CYS A 122 -25.63 6.07 -27.00
C CYS A 122 -27.08 5.59 -26.91
N ARG A 123 -27.31 4.29 -26.67
CA ARG A 123 -28.63 3.69 -26.40
C ARG A 123 -28.94 3.79 -24.90
N LEU A 124 -29.21 5.02 -24.45
CA LEU A 124 -29.20 5.37 -23.04
C LEU A 124 -30.36 4.77 -22.23
N GLU A 125 -31.56 4.64 -22.83
CA GLU A 125 -32.72 4.06 -22.15
C GLU A 125 -32.48 2.56 -21.85
N ASP A 126 -32.07 1.80 -22.87
CA ASP A 126 -31.72 0.40 -22.72
C ASP A 126 -30.57 0.20 -21.70
N ALA A 127 -29.56 1.09 -21.74
CA ALA A 127 -28.46 1.04 -20.78
C ALA A 127 -28.94 1.25 -19.34
N ALA A 128 -29.89 2.18 -19.13
CA ALA A 128 -30.45 2.43 -17.81
C ALA A 128 -31.19 1.20 -17.26
N ASP A 129 -31.93 0.48 -18.10
CA ASP A 129 -32.63 -0.74 -17.71
C ASP A 129 -31.65 -1.86 -17.32
N VAL A 130 -30.58 -2.04 -18.09
CA VAL A 130 -29.51 -2.99 -17.74
C VAL A 130 -28.85 -2.63 -16.41
N TYR A 131 -28.51 -1.36 -16.18
CA TYR A 131 -27.90 -0.94 -14.91
C TYR A 131 -28.86 -1.04 -13.71
N ARG A 132 -30.17 -0.85 -13.90
CA ARG A 132 -31.16 -1.14 -12.84
C ARG A 132 -31.20 -2.62 -12.51
N GLY A 133 -31.14 -3.50 -13.51
CA GLY A 133 -31.01 -4.95 -13.31
C GLY A 133 -29.73 -5.33 -12.57
N LEU A 134 -28.59 -4.71 -12.93
CA LEU A 134 -27.31 -4.90 -12.24
C LEU A 134 -27.34 -4.40 -10.79
N GLN A 135 -27.97 -3.25 -10.52
CA GLN A 135 -28.20 -2.76 -9.15
C GLN A 135 -29.03 -3.75 -8.32
N GLU A 136 -30.04 -4.39 -8.92
CA GLU A 136 -30.83 -5.41 -8.25
C GLU A 136 -30.03 -6.68 -7.98
N ARG A 137 -29.15 -7.07 -8.91
CA ARG A 137 -28.23 -8.19 -8.72
C ARG A 137 -27.22 -7.92 -7.59
N ASN A 138 -26.64 -6.72 -7.53
CA ASN A 138 -25.72 -6.34 -6.47
C ASN A 138 -25.76 -4.82 -6.21
N PRO A 139 -26.51 -4.35 -5.19
CA PRO A 139 -26.64 -2.94 -4.87
C PRO A 139 -25.38 -2.33 -4.23
N GLU A 140 -24.36 -3.14 -3.90
CA GLU A 140 -23.10 -2.66 -3.29
C GLU A 140 -22.01 -2.38 -4.33
N ASN A 141 -22.26 -2.56 -5.63
CA ASN A 141 -21.28 -2.24 -6.67
C ASN A 141 -21.41 -0.78 -7.14
N TRP A 142 -20.35 0.01 -6.95
CA TRP A 142 -20.30 1.43 -7.32
C TRP A 142 -20.41 1.66 -8.83
N ALA A 143 -19.95 0.68 -9.63
CA ALA A 143 -19.94 0.79 -11.08
C ALA A 143 -21.37 0.96 -11.64
N TYR A 144 -22.37 0.33 -11.03
CA TYR A 144 -23.73 0.35 -11.55
C TYR A 144 -24.42 1.70 -11.33
N TYR A 145 -24.18 2.35 -10.18
CA TYR A 145 -24.64 3.72 -9.96
C TYR A 145 -23.99 4.69 -10.95
N LYS A 146 -22.68 4.56 -11.19
CA LYS A 146 -21.98 5.39 -12.19
C LYS A 146 -22.48 5.13 -13.62
N GLY A 147 -22.75 3.87 -13.96
CA GLY A 147 -23.35 3.49 -15.24
C GLY A 147 -24.73 4.10 -15.42
N LEU A 148 -25.57 4.03 -14.38
CA LEU A 148 -26.91 4.61 -14.38
C LEU A 148 -26.88 6.15 -14.46
N GLU A 149 -25.94 6.81 -13.78
CA GLU A 149 -25.72 8.26 -13.94
C GLU A 149 -25.33 8.63 -15.38
N LYS A 150 -24.45 7.84 -16.02
CA LYS A 150 -24.07 8.06 -17.42
C LYS A 150 -25.24 7.84 -18.39
N ALA A 151 -26.11 6.87 -18.09
CA ALA A 151 -27.29 6.57 -18.89
C ALA A 151 -28.35 7.68 -18.74
N LEU A 152 -28.72 8.05 -17.51
CA LEU A 152 -29.80 8.99 -17.24
C LEU A 152 -29.41 10.47 -17.42
N LYS A 153 -28.11 10.79 -17.33
CA LYS A 153 -27.57 12.16 -17.48
C LYS A 153 -28.34 13.22 -16.66
N PRO A 154 -28.41 13.07 -15.32
CA PRO A 154 -29.13 14.02 -14.48
C PRO A 154 -28.57 15.44 -14.64
N ALA A 155 -29.45 16.42 -14.85
CA ALA A 155 -29.06 17.79 -15.16
C ALA A 155 -28.54 18.56 -13.93
N ASN A 156 -29.03 18.20 -12.75
CA ASN A 156 -28.73 18.87 -11.50
C ASN A 156 -28.50 17.89 -10.34
N MET A 157 -28.04 18.43 -9.22
CA MET A 157 -27.72 17.66 -8.02
C MET A 157 -28.92 16.88 -7.47
N PHE A 158 -30.14 17.43 -7.57
CA PHE A 158 -31.34 16.79 -7.03
C PHE A 158 -31.80 15.61 -7.88
N GLU A 159 -31.77 15.74 -9.21
CA GLU A 159 -32.02 14.62 -10.12
C GLU A 159 -30.99 13.50 -9.93
N ARG A 160 -29.72 13.87 -9.71
CA ARG A 160 -28.67 12.90 -9.41
C ARG A 160 -28.94 12.20 -8.06
N LEU A 161 -29.32 12.94 -7.03
CA LEU A 161 -29.67 12.40 -5.72
C LEU A 161 -30.85 11.42 -5.79
N LYS A 162 -31.85 11.73 -6.61
CA LYS A 162 -33.06 10.91 -6.79
C LYS A 162 -32.74 9.46 -7.19
N ILE A 163 -31.73 9.26 -8.03
CA ILE A 163 -31.23 7.92 -8.41
C ILE A 163 -30.87 7.10 -7.16
N TYR A 164 -30.23 7.73 -6.18
CA TYR A 164 -29.82 7.10 -4.94
C TYR A 164 -30.98 6.95 -3.95
N GLU A 165 -31.90 7.92 -3.89
CA GLU A 165 -33.11 7.84 -3.06
C GLU A 165 -34.02 6.67 -3.45
N GLU A 166 -34.20 6.45 -4.75
CA GLU A 166 -34.89 5.28 -5.28
C GLU A 166 -34.21 3.98 -4.83
N ALA A 167 -32.86 3.95 -4.88
CA ALA A 167 -32.08 2.82 -4.39
C ALA A 167 -32.13 2.66 -2.86
N TRP A 168 -32.25 3.73 -2.07
CA TRP A 168 -32.43 3.64 -0.61
C TRP A 168 -33.74 2.97 -0.24
N THR A 169 -34.79 3.29 -0.99
CA THR A 169 -36.12 2.72 -0.79
C THR A 169 -36.14 1.26 -1.22
N LYS A 170 -35.57 0.94 -2.39
CA LYS A 170 -35.53 -0.42 -2.92
C LYS A 170 -34.56 -1.34 -2.13
N TYR A 171 -33.45 -0.80 -1.63
CA TYR A 171 -32.43 -1.54 -0.89
C TYR A 171 -32.14 -0.86 0.47
N PRO A 172 -33.04 -0.97 1.48
CA PRO A 172 -32.92 -0.23 2.73
C PRO A 172 -31.64 -0.49 3.52
N ARG A 173 -31.11 -1.72 3.43
CA ARG A 173 -29.86 -2.15 4.07
C ARG A 173 -28.60 -1.81 3.26
N GLY A 174 -28.75 -1.30 2.04
CA GLY A 174 -27.63 -1.03 1.16
C GLY A 174 -26.82 0.17 1.63
N LEU A 175 -25.51 0.00 1.75
CA LEU A 175 -24.63 1.04 2.31
C LEU A 175 -24.12 1.97 1.21
N VAL A 176 -23.78 1.41 0.05
CA VAL A 176 -23.27 2.16 -1.11
C VAL A 176 -24.23 3.25 -1.60
N PRO A 177 -25.54 2.98 -1.78
CA PRO A 177 -26.50 4.02 -2.11
C PRO A 177 -26.46 5.23 -1.19
N ARG A 178 -26.27 5.03 0.11
CA ARG A 178 -26.28 6.10 1.13
C ARG A 178 -24.94 6.82 1.20
N ARG A 179 -23.85 6.10 0.94
CA ARG A 179 -22.49 6.62 0.98
C ARG A 179 -22.17 7.48 -0.24
N LEU A 180 -22.52 7.04 -1.45
CA LEU A 180 -22.08 7.69 -2.69
C LEU A 180 -22.52 9.16 -2.83
N PRO A 181 -23.75 9.55 -2.48
CA PRO A 181 -24.21 10.94 -2.54
C PRO A 181 -23.35 11.93 -1.76
N LEU A 182 -22.79 11.50 -0.62
CA LEU A 182 -21.93 12.34 0.20
C LEU A 182 -20.69 12.88 -0.54
N ASN A 183 -20.28 12.21 -1.64
CA ASN A 183 -19.18 12.70 -2.47
C ASN A 183 -19.53 13.99 -3.22
N PHE A 184 -20.78 14.16 -3.68
CA PHE A 184 -21.16 15.29 -4.54
C PHE A 184 -22.14 16.28 -3.88
N LEU A 185 -22.86 15.89 -2.82
CA LEU A 185 -23.73 16.80 -2.08
C LEU A 185 -22.93 17.87 -1.34
N SER A 186 -23.55 19.03 -1.10
CA SER A 186 -23.04 20.14 -0.29
C SER A 186 -24.18 20.81 0.52
N GLY A 187 -23.83 21.71 1.44
CA GLY A 187 -24.79 22.48 2.26
C GLY A 187 -25.70 21.63 3.14
N GLU A 188 -26.93 22.11 3.37
CA GLU A 188 -27.91 21.44 4.25
C GLU A 188 -28.27 20.03 3.80
N LYS A 189 -28.39 19.79 2.49
CA LYS A 189 -28.69 18.46 1.97
C LYS A 189 -27.56 17.46 2.22
N PHE A 190 -26.31 17.92 2.23
CA PHE A 190 -25.18 17.10 2.67
C PHE A 190 -25.29 16.78 4.16
N LYS A 191 -25.57 17.77 5.01
CA LYS A 191 -25.73 17.59 6.47
C LYS A 191 -26.84 16.58 6.79
N GLU A 192 -28.00 16.71 6.16
CA GLU A 192 -29.15 15.79 6.30
C GLU A 192 -28.79 14.34 5.91
N CYS A 193 -28.18 14.15 4.74
CA CYS A 193 -27.80 12.81 4.27
C CYS A 193 -26.69 12.20 5.13
N LEU A 194 -25.72 13.02 5.57
CA LEU A 194 -24.63 12.62 6.44
C LEU A 194 -25.15 12.21 7.81
N ASP A 195 -26.08 12.97 8.40
CA ASP A 195 -26.70 12.67 9.69
C ASP A 195 -27.36 11.28 9.69
N ARG A 196 -28.21 11.04 8.68
CA ARG A 196 -28.86 9.73 8.51
C ARG A 196 -27.85 8.60 8.32
N PHE A 197 -26.76 8.84 7.58
CA PHE A 197 -25.70 7.87 7.36
C PHE A 197 -24.93 7.55 8.66
N LEU A 198 -24.56 8.58 9.43
CA LEU A 198 -23.78 8.42 10.65
C LEU A 198 -24.58 7.75 11.77
N ARG A 199 -25.81 8.21 12.04
CA ARG A 199 -26.72 7.61 13.03
C ARG A 199 -26.85 6.11 12.84
N MET A 200 -27.18 5.68 11.61
CA MET A 200 -27.30 4.27 11.25
C MET A 200 -26.03 3.46 11.57
N ASN A 201 -24.85 4.01 11.24
CA ASN A 201 -23.60 3.28 11.42
C ASN A 201 -23.08 3.30 12.87
N PHE A 202 -23.35 4.37 13.62
CA PHE A 202 -22.96 4.49 15.04
C PHE A 202 -23.83 3.59 15.92
N SER A 203 -25.15 3.57 15.73
CA SER A 203 -26.03 2.64 16.44
C SER A 203 -25.68 1.18 16.15
N LYS A 204 -25.31 0.87 14.90
CA LYS A 204 -24.87 -0.48 14.52
C LYS A 204 -23.46 -0.81 15.03
N GLY A 205 -22.66 0.20 15.34
CA GLY A 205 -21.28 0.04 15.79
C GLY A 205 -20.32 -0.46 14.71
N CYS A 206 -20.37 0.14 13.52
CA CYS A 206 -19.49 -0.22 12.42
C CYS A 206 -18.10 0.45 12.58
N PRO A 207 -16.98 -0.31 12.66
CA PRO A 207 -15.64 0.28 12.76
C PRO A 207 -15.20 1.16 11.58
N PRO A 208 -15.51 0.86 10.29
CA PRO A 208 -14.87 1.56 9.18
C PRO A 208 -15.51 2.90 8.80
N VAL A 209 -16.42 3.48 9.60
CA VAL A 209 -17.19 4.69 9.22
C VAL A 209 -16.27 5.84 8.81
N PHE A 210 -15.26 6.14 9.61
CA PHE A 210 -14.25 7.14 9.27
C PHE A 210 -13.51 6.79 7.96
N ASN A 211 -13.10 5.53 7.78
CA ASN A 211 -12.44 5.08 6.57
C ASN A 211 -13.32 5.29 5.33
N THR A 212 -14.64 5.05 5.45
CA THR A 212 -15.58 5.31 4.35
C THR A 212 -15.65 6.80 4.00
N LEU A 213 -15.58 7.69 4.99
CA LEU A 213 -15.71 9.14 4.81
C LEU A 213 -14.37 9.84 4.55
N ARG A 214 -13.24 9.13 4.62
CA ARG A 214 -11.89 9.70 4.47
C ARG A 214 -11.68 10.52 3.20
N SER A 215 -12.36 10.19 2.09
CA SER A 215 -12.26 10.97 0.85
C SER A 215 -12.88 12.36 0.95
N LEU A 216 -13.84 12.55 1.87
CA LEU A 216 -14.50 13.84 2.11
C LEU A 216 -13.59 14.83 2.84
N TYR A 217 -12.56 14.34 3.54
CA TYR A 217 -11.59 15.18 4.26
C TYR A 217 -10.64 15.97 3.35
N ARG A 218 -10.84 15.92 2.03
CA ARG A 218 -10.22 16.84 1.07
C ARG A 218 -10.94 18.20 1.03
N ASP A 219 -12.21 18.21 1.40
CA ASP A 219 -13.10 19.36 1.38
C ASP A 219 -13.29 19.87 2.82
N LYS A 220 -12.69 21.02 3.13
CA LYS A 220 -12.69 21.58 4.50
C LYS A 220 -14.09 21.96 4.98
N GLU A 221 -14.99 22.36 4.10
CA GLU A 221 -16.37 22.71 4.48
C GLU A 221 -17.12 21.47 4.97
N LYS A 222 -16.94 20.34 4.27
CA LYS A 222 -17.50 19.05 4.70
C LYS A 222 -16.91 18.58 6.03
N VAL A 223 -15.61 18.78 6.25
CA VAL A 223 -14.98 18.43 7.54
C VAL A 223 -15.59 19.22 8.68
N ALA A 224 -15.82 20.52 8.51
CA ALA A 224 -16.45 21.37 9.53
C ALA A 224 -17.86 20.88 9.88
N ILE A 225 -18.68 20.54 8.88
CA ILE A 225 -20.03 19.99 9.11
C ILE A 225 -19.97 18.63 9.84
N VAL A 226 -19.02 17.76 9.46
CA VAL A 226 -18.81 16.47 10.13
C VAL A 226 -18.43 16.67 11.60
N GLU A 227 -17.50 17.59 11.88
CA GLU A 227 -17.04 17.89 13.24
C GLU A 227 -18.20 18.39 14.12
N GLU A 228 -18.91 19.44 13.67
CA GLU A 228 -20.05 20.02 14.37
C GLU A 228 -21.10 18.96 14.70
N LEU A 229 -21.45 18.13 13.71
CA LEU A 229 -22.49 17.12 13.85
C LEU A 229 -22.10 16.00 14.83
N VAL A 230 -20.87 15.48 14.73
CA VAL A 230 -20.43 14.34 15.57
C VAL A 230 -20.12 14.77 17.00
N VAL A 231 -19.59 15.99 17.21
CA VAL A 231 -19.45 16.57 18.56
C VAL A 231 -20.82 16.84 19.19
N GLY A 232 -21.80 17.26 18.38
CA GLY A 232 -23.19 17.37 18.79
C GLY A 232 -23.77 16.04 19.29
N TYR A 233 -23.52 14.94 18.57
CA TYR A 233 -23.90 13.60 19.00
C TYR A 233 -23.27 13.21 20.33
N GLU A 234 -21.96 13.43 20.49
CA GLU A 234 -21.26 13.09 21.73
C GLU A 234 -21.89 13.82 22.94
N THR A 235 -22.12 15.12 22.79
CA THR A 235 -22.71 15.96 23.84
C THR A 235 -24.10 15.46 24.23
N SER A 236 -24.95 15.19 23.23
CA SER A 236 -26.31 14.68 23.43
C SER A 236 -26.32 13.26 24.04
N LEU A 237 -25.48 12.35 23.55
CA LEU A 237 -25.40 10.98 24.04
C LEU A 237 -24.91 10.91 25.49
N LYS A 238 -24.00 11.81 25.89
CA LYS A 238 -23.58 11.94 27.30
C LYS A 238 -24.71 12.46 28.19
N SER A 239 -25.55 13.38 27.71
CA SER A 239 -26.61 13.99 28.53
C SER A 239 -27.88 13.14 28.63
N CYS A 240 -28.35 12.56 27.52
CA CYS A 240 -29.67 11.93 27.45
C CYS A 240 -29.70 10.63 26.62
N ARG A 241 -28.54 10.09 26.22
CA ARG A 241 -28.43 8.84 25.45
C ARG A 241 -29.22 8.87 24.13
N LEU A 242 -29.40 10.04 23.54
CA LEU A 242 -29.97 10.23 22.20
C LEU A 242 -28.95 10.98 21.33
N PHE A 243 -29.02 10.82 20.01
CA PHE A 243 -28.15 11.59 19.09
C PHE A 243 -28.51 13.08 19.08
N ASN A 244 -29.79 13.41 19.24
CA ASN A 244 -30.27 14.78 19.45
C ASN A 244 -31.31 14.78 20.58
N PRO A 245 -31.33 15.78 21.49
CA PRO A 245 -32.33 15.85 22.56
C PRO A 245 -33.78 15.88 22.08
N ASN A 246 -34.01 16.26 20.81
CA ASN A 246 -35.33 16.31 20.18
C ASN A 246 -35.74 15.00 19.49
N ASP A 247 -34.94 13.94 19.57
CA ASP A 247 -35.28 12.66 18.95
C ASP A 247 -36.41 11.96 19.73
N ASP A 248 -37.50 11.55 19.05
CA ASP A 248 -38.61 10.80 19.65
C ASP A 248 -38.32 9.28 19.83
N GLY A 249 -37.06 8.89 19.63
CA GLY A 249 -36.61 7.49 19.59
C GLY A 249 -36.37 6.88 20.97
N LYS A 250 -36.01 5.59 20.98
CA LYS A 250 -35.49 4.94 22.20
C LYS A 250 -34.06 5.40 22.46
N GLU A 251 -33.68 5.43 23.73
CA GLU A 251 -32.29 5.65 24.14
C GLU A 251 -31.34 4.67 23.43
N GLU A 252 -30.22 5.19 22.97
CA GLU A 252 -29.13 4.45 22.36
C GLU A 252 -28.31 3.70 23.42
N PRO A 253 -27.77 2.52 23.10
CA PRO A 253 -26.87 1.80 24.00
C PRO A 253 -25.56 2.58 24.22
N PRO A 254 -24.83 2.31 25.32
CA PRO A 254 -23.55 2.98 25.60
C PRO A 254 -22.50 2.75 24.49
N THR A 255 -22.62 1.67 23.74
CA THR A 255 -21.79 1.38 22.57
C THR A 255 -21.89 2.45 21.49
N THR A 256 -23.04 3.12 21.34
CA THR A 256 -23.20 4.20 20.36
C THR A 256 -22.27 5.37 20.66
N LEU A 257 -22.15 5.76 21.94
CA LEU A 257 -21.20 6.79 22.39
C LEU A 257 -19.75 6.36 22.16
N LEU A 258 -19.40 5.09 22.45
CA LEU A 258 -18.07 4.54 22.18
C LEU A 258 -17.67 4.71 20.70
N TRP A 259 -18.56 4.40 19.76
CA TRP A 259 -18.26 4.52 18.33
C TRP A 259 -18.19 5.97 17.84
N VAL A 260 -18.94 6.88 18.47
CA VAL A 260 -18.82 8.34 18.24
C VAL A 260 -17.45 8.84 18.70
N GLN A 261 -17.01 8.47 19.90
CA GLN A 261 -15.69 8.84 20.43
C GLN A 261 -14.54 8.22 19.62
N TYR A 262 -14.70 6.96 19.20
CA TYR A 262 -13.77 6.30 18.28
C TYR A 262 -13.65 7.06 16.95
N TYR A 263 -14.77 7.52 16.39
CA TYR A 263 -14.76 8.34 15.16
C TYR A 263 -14.07 9.69 15.38
N LEU A 264 -14.36 10.38 16.49
CA LEU A 264 -13.74 11.66 16.83
C LEU A 264 -12.23 11.53 17.02
N ALA A 265 -11.74 10.46 17.65
CA ALA A 265 -10.31 10.18 17.72
C ALA A 265 -9.65 10.10 16.33
N GLN A 266 -10.31 9.43 15.37
CA GLN A 266 -9.81 9.33 13.98
C GLN A 266 -9.93 10.66 13.22
N HIS A 267 -10.98 11.44 13.49
CA HIS A 267 -11.18 12.77 12.94
C HIS A 267 -10.08 13.74 13.38
N TYR A 268 -9.85 13.85 14.70
CA TYR A 268 -8.83 14.73 15.26
C TYR A 268 -7.40 14.32 14.85
N ASP A 269 -7.13 13.01 14.75
CA ASP A 269 -5.87 12.49 14.16
C ASP A 269 -5.68 12.99 12.73
N LYS A 270 -6.76 12.98 11.93
CA LYS A 270 -6.70 13.33 10.50
C LYS A 270 -6.53 14.82 10.23
N ILE A 271 -7.10 15.67 11.07
CA ILE A 271 -6.93 17.13 10.98
C ILE A 271 -5.62 17.61 11.60
N GLY A 272 -4.87 16.72 12.27
CA GLY A 272 -3.55 17.03 12.83
C GLY A 272 -3.59 17.57 14.27
N GLN A 273 -4.59 17.19 15.05
CA GLN A 273 -4.75 17.55 16.47
C GLN A 273 -4.59 16.30 17.37
N PRO A 274 -3.36 15.80 17.56
CA PRO A 274 -3.12 14.53 18.24
C PRO A 274 -3.51 14.55 19.72
N SER A 275 -3.42 15.70 20.40
CA SER A 275 -3.78 15.81 21.83
C SER A 275 -5.27 15.51 22.06
N ILE A 276 -6.15 16.15 21.29
CA ILE A 276 -7.60 15.92 21.36
C ILE A 276 -7.92 14.48 20.93
N ALA A 277 -7.27 13.99 19.87
CA ALA A 277 -7.43 12.60 19.43
C ALA A 277 -7.08 11.57 20.53
N LEU A 278 -6.03 11.86 21.33
CA LEU A 278 -5.61 11.02 22.44
C LEU A 278 -6.61 11.07 23.60
N GLU A 279 -7.20 12.22 23.92
CA GLU A 279 -8.26 12.32 24.93
C GLU A 279 -9.44 11.41 24.58
N TYR A 280 -9.96 11.54 23.34
CA TYR A 280 -11.06 10.71 22.85
C TYR A 280 -10.75 9.21 22.89
N ILE A 281 -9.57 8.81 22.41
CA ILE A 281 -9.24 7.38 22.34
C ILE A 281 -8.94 6.80 23.73
N ASN A 282 -8.41 7.59 24.67
CA ASN A 282 -8.16 7.13 26.03
C ASN A 282 -9.47 6.90 26.77
N THR A 283 -10.43 7.82 26.69
CA THR A 283 -11.77 7.63 27.26
C THR A 283 -12.46 6.41 26.65
N ALA A 284 -12.33 6.18 25.34
CA ALA A 284 -12.86 4.99 24.69
C ALA A 284 -12.22 3.70 25.24
N ILE A 285 -10.89 3.67 25.41
CA ILE A 285 -10.16 2.51 25.96
C ILE A 285 -10.54 2.25 27.42
N GLU A 286 -10.68 3.29 28.24
CA GLU A 286 -11.16 3.17 29.63
C GLU A 286 -12.54 2.52 29.70
N SER A 287 -13.43 2.87 28.76
CA SER A 287 -14.78 2.30 28.71
C SER A 287 -14.81 0.85 28.18
N THR A 288 -13.92 0.47 27.26
CA THR A 288 -13.91 -0.85 26.62
C THR A 288 -12.48 -1.26 26.24
N PRO A 289 -11.65 -1.71 27.21
CA PRO A 289 -10.22 -1.99 27.00
C PRO A 289 -9.96 -3.28 26.22
N THR A 290 -11.00 -3.99 25.81
CA THR A 290 -10.91 -5.23 25.03
C THR A 290 -11.10 -5.00 23.53
N LEU A 291 -11.45 -3.79 23.09
CA LEU A 291 -11.69 -3.49 21.68
C LEU A 291 -10.37 -3.12 20.97
N ILE A 292 -9.86 -4.07 20.18
CA ILE A 292 -8.58 -3.99 19.46
C ILE A 292 -8.46 -2.73 18.59
N GLU A 293 -9.54 -2.33 17.91
CA GLU A 293 -9.56 -1.17 17.03
C GLU A 293 -9.14 0.13 17.73
N LEU A 294 -9.39 0.24 19.04
CA LEU A 294 -9.00 1.41 19.83
C LEU A 294 -7.47 1.54 19.92
N PHE A 295 -6.79 0.44 20.22
CA PHE A 295 -5.33 0.36 20.27
C PHE A 295 -4.72 0.61 18.89
N LEU A 296 -5.34 0.10 17.82
CA LEU A 296 -4.91 0.36 16.44
C LEU A 296 -4.99 1.84 16.05
N VAL A 297 -5.97 2.58 16.57
CA VAL A 297 -6.11 4.03 16.38
C VAL A 297 -5.12 4.79 17.26
N LYS A 298 -4.97 4.42 18.53
CA LYS A 298 -3.98 5.03 19.43
C LYS A 298 -2.56 4.93 18.90
N ALA A 299 -2.17 3.74 18.42
CA ALA A 299 -0.90 3.53 17.72
C ALA A 299 -0.77 4.42 16.46
N LYS A 300 -1.86 4.61 15.71
CA LYS A 300 -1.86 5.46 14.52
C LYS A 300 -1.65 6.93 14.87
N ILE A 301 -2.28 7.41 15.95
CA ILE A 301 -2.14 8.79 16.45
C ILE A 301 -0.69 9.06 16.83
N TYR A 302 -0.08 8.23 17.68
CA TYR A 302 1.34 8.38 18.04
C TYR A 302 2.27 8.35 16.83
N LYS A 303 1.99 7.48 15.85
CA LYS A 303 2.75 7.42 14.59
C LYS A 303 2.62 8.71 13.77
N HIS A 304 1.44 9.33 13.68
CA HIS A 304 1.28 10.62 13.00
C HIS A 304 1.86 11.79 13.80
N ALA A 305 1.87 11.68 15.13
CA ALA A 305 2.46 12.66 16.03
C ALA A 305 3.99 12.54 16.12
N GLY A 306 4.61 11.55 15.46
CA GLY A 306 6.06 11.39 15.37
C GLY A 306 6.69 10.53 16.47
N ASN A 307 5.89 9.87 17.31
CA ASN A 307 6.37 8.92 18.32
C ASN A 307 6.19 7.47 17.85
N ILE A 308 7.11 7.00 17.03
CA ILE A 308 7.00 5.65 16.47
C ILE A 308 7.26 4.53 17.49
N LYS A 309 8.04 4.81 18.54
CA LYS A 309 8.33 3.85 19.63
C LYS A 309 7.06 3.57 20.44
N GLU A 310 6.38 4.61 20.89
CA GLU A 310 5.08 4.46 21.55
C GLU A 310 4.04 3.83 20.62
N ALA A 311 4.02 4.22 19.34
CA ALA A 311 3.13 3.59 18.37
C ALA A 311 3.36 2.07 18.24
N ALA A 312 4.61 1.61 18.28
CA ALA A 312 4.93 0.18 18.26
C ALA A 312 4.43 -0.53 19.52
N ARG A 313 4.59 0.10 20.71
CA ARG A 313 4.06 -0.42 21.98
C ARG A 313 2.56 -0.66 21.93
N TRP A 314 1.79 0.34 21.46
CA TRP A 314 0.33 0.20 21.33
C TRP A 314 -0.09 -0.84 20.28
N MET A 315 0.72 -1.05 19.24
CA MET A 315 0.47 -2.14 18.28
C MET A 315 0.77 -3.52 18.89
N ASP A 316 1.74 -3.61 19.79
CA ASP A 316 2.09 -4.84 20.49
C ASP A 316 1.01 -5.21 21.51
N GLU A 317 0.50 -4.23 22.27
CA GLU A 317 -0.68 -4.41 23.11
C GLU A 317 -1.91 -4.87 22.30
N ALA A 318 -2.15 -4.28 21.12
CA ALA A 318 -3.22 -4.73 20.21
C ALA A 318 -3.00 -6.17 19.71
N GLN A 319 -1.75 -6.55 19.47
CA GLN A 319 -1.37 -7.88 19.01
C GLN A 319 -1.54 -8.93 20.11
N ALA A 320 -1.26 -8.59 21.36
CA ALA A 320 -1.43 -9.47 22.50
C ALA A 320 -2.90 -9.84 22.75
N LEU A 321 -3.84 -8.96 22.38
CA LEU A 321 -5.29 -9.22 22.47
C LEU A 321 -5.79 -10.24 21.43
N ASP A 322 -5.13 -10.37 20.28
CA ASP A 322 -5.42 -11.40 19.27
C ASP A 322 -4.15 -11.83 18.52
N THR A 323 -3.48 -12.83 19.09
CA THR A 323 -2.23 -13.36 18.54
C THR A 323 -2.43 -14.14 17.23
N ALA A 324 -3.66 -14.56 16.92
CA ALA A 324 -3.98 -15.33 15.73
C ALA A 324 -4.18 -14.43 14.49
N ASP A 325 -4.53 -13.16 14.68
CA ASP A 325 -4.77 -12.22 13.59
C ASP A 325 -3.46 -11.83 12.86
N ARG A 326 -3.29 -12.35 11.64
CA ARG A 326 -2.15 -12.07 10.77
C ARG A 326 -2.06 -10.60 10.33
N PHE A 327 -3.18 -9.90 10.20
CA PHE A 327 -3.21 -8.48 9.85
C PHE A 327 -2.61 -7.63 10.99
N ILE A 328 -2.99 -7.92 12.24
CA ILE A 328 -2.44 -7.22 13.42
C ILE A 328 -0.95 -7.54 13.56
N ASN A 329 -0.56 -8.82 13.45
CA ASN A 329 0.85 -9.26 13.47
C ASN A 329 1.70 -8.53 12.42
N SER A 330 1.21 -8.46 11.16
CA SER A 330 1.90 -7.76 10.07
C SER A 330 2.04 -6.26 10.31
N LYS A 331 1.02 -5.65 10.93
CA LYS A 331 1.01 -4.22 11.24
C LYS A 331 1.91 -3.89 12.43
N CYS A 332 1.98 -4.77 13.43
CA CYS A 332 2.88 -4.68 14.56
C CYS A 332 4.34 -4.76 14.11
N ALA A 333 4.71 -5.81 13.34
CA ALA A 333 6.03 -5.93 12.74
C ALA A 333 6.43 -4.69 11.94
N LYS A 334 5.50 -4.13 11.14
CA LYS A 334 5.73 -2.91 10.38
C LYS A 334 6.02 -1.69 11.27
N TYR A 335 5.41 -1.59 12.45
CA TYR A 335 5.63 -0.47 13.37
C TYR A 335 6.96 -0.66 14.13
N MET A 336 7.26 -1.89 14.57
CA MET A 336 8.57 -2.26 15.15
C MET A 336 9.73 -1.93 14.19
N LEU A 337 9.60 -2.30 12.90
CA LEU A 337 10.60 -1.94 11.87
C LEU A 337 10.77 -0.42 11.74
N LYS A 338 9.68 0.34 11.76
CA LYS A 338 9.73 1.81 11.69
C LYS A 338 10.34 2.43 12.95
N ALA A 339 10.27 1.74 14.09
CA ALA A 339 10.90 2.14 15.34
C ALA A 339 12.35 1.67 15.47
N ASN A 340 12.94 1.08 14.42
CA ASN A 340 14.27 0.45 14.42
C ASN A 340 14.42 -0.72 15.42
N LEU A 341 13.31 -1.34 15.83
CA LEU A 341 13.28 -2.53 16.68
C LEU A 341 13.43 -3.78 15.82
N ILE A 342 14.61 -3.92 15.19
CA ILE A 342 14.84 -4.90 14.12
C ILE A 342 14.68 -6.35 14.61
N LYS A 343 15.18 -6.68 15.80
CA LYS A 343 15.10 -8.03 16.37
C LYS A 343 13.65 -8.46 16.65
N GLU A 344 12.88 -7.60 17.32
CA GLU A 344 11.47 -7.83 17.64
C GLU A 344 10.63 -7.94 16.35
N ALA A 345 10.93 -7.08 15.37
CA ALA A 345 10.30 -7.16 14.07
C ALA A 345 10.63 -8.46 13.32
N GLU A 346 11.87 -8.95 13.40
CA GLU A 346 12.30 -10.21 12.80
C GLU A 346 11.55 -11.40 13.41
N GLU A 347 11.46 -11.46 14.74
CA GLU A 347 10.67 -12.46 15.46
C GLU A 347 9.20 -12.41 15.06
N MET A 348 8.62 -11.21 14.97
CA MET A 348 7.24 -11.03 14.53
C MET A 348 7.05 -11.46 13.07
N CYS A 349 7.97 -11.11 12.16
CA CYS A 349 7.94 -11.50 10.74
C CYS A 349 8.15 -13.00 10.51
N SER A 350 8.92 -13.67 11.38
CA SER A 350 9.17 -15.11 11.30
C SER A 350 7.87 -15.93 11.42
N LYS A 351 6.82 -15.34 12.01
CA LYS A 351 5.49 -15.95 12.10
C LYS A 351 4.74 -16.00 10.76
N PHE A 352 5.19 -15.33 9.67
CA PHE A 352 4.36 -15.17 8.46
C PHE A 352 5.04 -14.96 7.08
N THR A 353 6.34 -15.22 6.88
CA THR A 353 7.04 -14.85 5.62
C THR A 353 7.28 -16.02 4.64
N ARG A 354 6.89 -15.87 3.34
CA ARG A 354 7.55 -16.37 2.10
C ARG A 354 6.57 -16.44 0.88
N HIS A 355 6.50 -15.47 -0.06
CA HIS A 355 5.50 -15.57 -1.18
C HIS A 355 5.78 -14.90 -2.55
N PHE A 356 6.75 -14.00 -2.76
CA PHE A 356 6.73 -13.14 -3.99
C PHE A 356 7.47 -13.64 -5.24
N ILE A 357 8.41 -14.59 -5.11
CA ILE A 357 9.12 -15.15 -6.29
C ILE A 357 8.30 -16.31 -6.88
N GLU A 358 7.64 -17.08 -6.02
CA GLU A 358 6.76 -18.20 -6.38
C GLU A 358 5.60 -17.75 -7.30
N ILE A 359 5.01 -16.57 -7.07
CA ILE A 359 3.85 -16.06 -7.85
C ILE A 359 4.15 -15.96 -9.36
N THR A 360 5.35 -15.52 -9.76
CA THR A 360 5.67 -15.35 -11.19
C THR A 360 5.94 -16.69 -11.86
N ASP A 361 6.53 -17.65 -11.14
CA ASP A 361 6.83 -18.99 -11.67
C ASP A 361 5.56 -19.87 -11.73
N ASP A 362 4.62 -19.68 -10.81
CA ASP A 362 3.31 -20.36 -10.78
C ASP A 362 2.50 -20.16 -12.07
N GLN A 363 2.78 -19.11 -12.86
CA GLN A 363 2.06 -18.85 -14.12
C GLN A 363 2.27 -19.94 -15.18
N PHE A 364 3.40 -20.67 -15.12
CA PHE A 364 3.84 -21.54 -16.21
C PHE A 364 2.82 -22.65 -16.51
N ASP A 365 2.23 -23.22 -15.47
CA ASP A 365 1.21 -24.27 -15.59
C ASP A 365 -0.09 -23.73 -16.21
N PHE A 366 -0.39 -22.45 -16.02
CA PHE A 366 -1.61 -21.83 -16.54
C PHE A 366 -1.61 -21.68 -18.06
N HIS A 367 -0.44 -21.61 -18.71
CA HIS A 367 -0.37 -21.54 -20.18
C HIS A 367 -1.08 -22.74 -20.82
N THR A 368 -0.84 -23.96 -20.34
CA THR A 368 -1.48 -25.16 -20.88
C THR A 368 -2.86 -25.40 -20.26
N TYR A 369 -3.00 -25.15 -18.96
CA TYR A 369 -4.24 -25.36 -18.23
C TYR A 369 -5.38 -24.51 -18.79
N CYS A 370 -5.17 -23.21 -18.98
CA CYS A 370 -6.22 -22.31 -19.46
C CYS A 370 -6.64 -22.59 -20.90
N MET A 371 -5.73 -23.01 -21.78
CA MET A 371 -6.09 -23.47 -23.13
C MET A 371 -6.93 -24.75 -23.11
N ARG A 372 -6.69 -25.65 -22.13
CA ARG A 372 -7.45 -26.89 -21.95
C ARG A 372 -8.83 -26.65 -21.34
N LYS A 373 -8.94 -25.72 -20.39
CA LYS A 373 -10.18 -25.37 -19.66
C LYS A 373 -10.96 -24.21 -20.27
N ILE A 374 -10.41 -23.57 -21.29
CA ILE A 374 -11.02 -22.49 -22.07
C ILE A 374 -11.39 -21.27 -21.20
N THR A 375 -10.67 -21.05 -20.10
CA THR A 375 -10.79 -19.85 -19.25
C THR A 375 -9.97 -18.69 -19.83
N LEU A 376 -10.26 -18.34 -21.09
CA LEU A 376 -9.38 -17.51 -21.92
C LEU A 376 -9.31 -16.06 -21.47
N ARG A 377 -10.43 -15.48 -21.00
CA ARG A 377 -10.49 -14.11 -20.46
C ARG A 377 -9.55 -13.97 -19.26
N SER A 378 -9.72 -14.85 -18.29
CA SER A 378 -8.87 -14.90 -17.09
C SER A 378 -7.40 -15.17 -17.41
N TYR A 379 -7.11 -15.97 -18.44
CA TYR A 379 -5.74 -16.21 -18.88
C TYR A 379 -5.08 -14.98 -19.47
N VAL A 380 -5.74 -14.25 -20.38
CA VAL A 380 -5.16 -13.00 -20.91
C VAL A 380 -5.06 -11.93 -19.82
N ASP A 381 -5.99 -11.90 -18.86
CA ASP A 381 -5.92 -10.99 -17.72
C ASP A 381 -4.75 -11.34 -16.78
N LEU A 382 -4.46 -12.63 -16.57
CA LEU A 382 -3.27 -13.09 -15.84
C LEU A 382 -1.99 -12.64 -16.55
N LEU A 383 -1.89 -12.82 -17.86
CA LEU A 383 -0.73 -12.35 -18.64
C LEU A 383 -0.57 -10.83 -18.55
N LYS A 384 -1.66 -10.08 -18.74
CA LYS A 384 -1.68 -8.61 -18.60
C LYS A 384 -1.29 -8.17 -17.18
N LEU A 385 -1.68 -8.93 -16.15
CA LEU A 385 -1.28 -8.69 -14.75
C LEU A 385 0.21 -8.94 -14.52
N GLU A 386 0.76 -10.03 -15.05
CA GLU A 386 2.18 -10.40 -14.90
C GLU A 386 3.10 -9.33 -15.51
N ASP A 387 2.76 -8.81 -16.68
CA ASP A 387 3.48 -7.70 -17.34
C ASP A 387 3.62 -6.46 -16.43
N VAL A 388 2.69 -6.31 -15.47
CA VAL A 388 2.64 -5.18 -14.54
C VAL A 388 2.73 -5.60 -13.07
N LEU A 389 3.12 -6.83 -12.73
CA LEU A 389 3.06 -7.37 -11.37
C LEU A 389 3.83 -6.47 -10.38
N ARG A 390 4.98 -5.95 -10.81
CA ARG A 390 5.85 -5.06 -10.02
C ARG A 390 5.34 -3.61 -9.93
N GLN A 391 4.17 -3.27 -10.50
CA GLN A 391 3.44 -2.04 -10.19
C GLN A 391 2.77 -2.10 -8.81
N HIS A 392 2.59 -3.29 -8.25
CA HIS A 392 1.87 -3.45 -6.98
C HIS A 392 2.53 -2.61 -5.86
N PRO A 393 1.75 -1.91 -5.00
CA PRO A 393 2.30 -1.05 -3.95
C PRO A 393 3.28 -1.74 -2.99
N PHE A 394 3.17 -3.06 -2.81
CA PHE A 394 4.14 -3.83 -2.01
C PHE A 394 5.53 -3.84 -2.64
N TYR A 395 5.63 -4.06 -3.95
CA TYR A 395 6.93 -4.03 -4.64
C TYR A 395 7.56 -2.63 -4.51
N PHE A 396 6.77 -1.58 -4.77
CA PHE A 396 7.25 -0.19 -4.62
C PHE A 396 7.77 0.09 -3.20
N LYS A 397 7.04 -0.36 -2.17
CA LYS A 397 7.45 -0.15 -0.78
C LYS A 397 8.74 -0.92 -0.43
N ALA A 398 8.86 -2.16 -0.89
CA ALA A 398 10.05 -2.98 -0.67
C ALA A 398 11.27 -2.41 -1.41
N ALA A 399 11.12 -2.10 -2.70
CA ALA A 399 12.16 -1.52 -3.54
C ALA A 399 12.64 -0.18 -2.99
N ARG A 400 11.74 0.69 -2.50
CA ARG A 400 12.10 1.95 -1.84
C ARG A 400 13.06 1.73 -0.66
N ILE A 401 12.68 0.86 0.28
CA ILE A 401 13.48 0.57 1.47
C ILE A 401 14.84 -0.01 1.06
N ALA A 402 14.85 -0.95 0.12
CA ALA A 402 16.09 -1.56 -0.37
C ALA A 402 17.03 -0.52 -1.01
N ILE A 403 16.51 0.35 -1.87
CA ILE A 403 17.31 1.41 -2.51
C ILE A 403 17.87 2.37 -1.47
N GLU A 404 17.07 2.83 -0.50
CA GLU A 404 17.54 3.70 0.60
C GLU A 404 18.68 3.05 1.40
N ILE A 405 18.57 1.75 1.71
CA ILE A 405 19.63 0.99 2.40
C ILE A 405 20.91 0.94 1.55
N TYR A 406 20.81 0.58 0.27
CA TYR A 406 21.99 0.48 -0.60
C TYR A 406 22.66 1.83 -0.87
N LEU A 407 21.90 2.92 -0.97
CA LEU A 407 22.44 4.27 -1.05
C LEU A 407 23.25 4.61 0.21
N LYS A 408 22.71 4.31 1.40
CA LYS A 408 23.41 4.52 2.68
C LYS A 408 24.67 3.66 2.82
N LEU A 409 24.61 2.39 2.42
CA LEU A 409 25.77 1.49 2.44
C LEU A 409 26.88 1.94 1.47
N HIS A 410 26.51 2.55 0.34
CA HIS A 410 27.49 3.14 -0.58
C HIS A 410 28.18 4.36 0.03
N ASP A 411 27.41 5.25 0.66
CA ASP A 411 27.94 6.50 1.22
C ASP A 411 28.77 6.25 2.50
N ASN A 412 28.30 5.31 3.33
CA ASN A 412 28.92 4.92 4.58
C ASN A 412 29.14 3.39 4.60
N PRO A 413 30.19 2.88 3.94
CA PRO A 413 30.52 1.46 4.00
C PRO A 413 30.75 1.03 5.45
N LEU A 414 30.22 -0.14 5.84
CA LEU A 414 30.44 -0.69 7.17
C LEU A 414 31.95 -0.95 7.35
N THR A 415 32.58 -0.23 8.28
CA THR A 415 33.97 -0.47 8.68
C THR A 415 34.06 -1.82 9.37
N ASP A 416 35.02 -2.65 8.97
CA ASP A 416 35.36 -3.88 9.71
C ASP A 416 35.62 -3.52 11.17
N GLU A 417 34.85 -4.12 12.09
CA GLU A 417 35.03 -4.01 13.56
C GLU A 417 36.46 -4.37 14.02
N ASN A 418 37.26 -4.99 13.13
CA ASN A 418 38.66 -5.29 13.37
C ASN A 418 39.59 -4.06 13.42
N LYS A 419 39.24 -2.93 12.81
CA LYS A 419 40.13 -1.74 12.77
C LYS A 419 40.06 -0.86 14.01
N GLU A 420 38.94 -0.83 14.74
CA GLU A 420 38.86 -0.10 16.02
C GLU A 420 39.63 -0.81 17.14
N HIS A 421 39.72 -2.14 17.09
CA HIS A 421 40.49 -2.91 18.07
C HIS A 421 42.02 -2.76 17.96
N GLU A 422 42.56 -2.33 16.82
CA GLU A 422 44.00 -2.08 16.66
C GLU A 422 44.44 -0.75 17.27
N ALA A 423 43.56 0.27 17.32
CA ALA A 423 43.87 1.56 17.93
C ALA A 423 43.90 1.48 19.47
N ASP A 424 43.00 0.71 20.08
CA ASP A 424 42.90 0.56 21.55
C ASP A 424 43.92 -0.42 22.14
N THR A 425 44.54 -1.29 21.33
CA THR A 425 45.56 -2.24 21.81
C THR A 425 46.97 -1.67 21.87
N ALA A 426 47.21 -0.49 21.30
CA ALA A 426 48.52 0.16 21.31
C ALA A 426 48.89 0.80 22.67
N ASN A 427 47.93 1.00 23.59
CA ASN A 427 48.12 1.70 24.86
C ASN A 427 48.02 0.82 26.13
N MET A 428 48.02 -0.52 26.00
CA MET A 428 47.88 -1.44 27.14
C MET A 428 49.18 -2.19 27.47
N SER A 429 49.41 -2.46 28.76
CA SER A 429 50.62 -3.18 29.21
C SER A 429 50.59 -4.68 28.85
N ASP A 430 51.76 -5.31 28.68
CA ASP A 430 51.91 -6.73 28.28
C ASP A 430 51.12 -7.73 29.16
N LYS A 431 50.89 -7.40 30.44
CA LYS A 431 50.10 -8.24 31.35
C LYS A 431 48.59 -8.13 31.10
N GLU A 432 48.09 -6.99 30.65
CA GLU A 432 46.68 -6.76 30.34
C GLU A 432 46.30 -7.34 28.98
N LEU A 433 47.18 -7.22 27.98
CA LEU A 433 47.05 -7.85 26.66
C LEU A 433 46.89 -9.38 26.75
N LYS A 434 47.65 -10.03 27.64
CA LYS A 434 47.57 -11.50 27.83
C LYS A 434 46.28 -11.94 28.53
N LYS A 435 45.76 -11.11 29.44
CA LYS A 435 44.50 -11.35 30.17
C LYS A 435 43.28 -11.13 29.26
N LEU A 436 43.33 -10.09 28.41
CA LEU A 436 42.30 -9.79 27.42
C LEU A 436 42.24 -10.86 26.31
N ARG A 437 43.39 -11.29 25.76
CA ARG A 437 43.46 -12.39 24.77
C ARG A 437 42.90 -13.71 25.30
N ASN A 438 43.14 -14.04 26.58
CA ASN A 438 42.55 -15.23 27.20
C ASN A 438 41.05 -15.10 27.46
N LYS A 439 40.55 -13.90 27.77
CA LYS A 439 39.11 -13.63 27.92
C LYS A 439 38.38 -13.67 26.57
N GLN A 440 38.97 -13.07 25.52
CA GLN A 440 38.46 -13.10 24.15
C GLN A 440 38.47 -14.52 23.57
N ARG A 441 39.54 -15.32 23.78
CA ARG A 441 39.56 -16.73 23.37
C ARG A 441 38.48 -17.58 24.04
N ARG A 442 38.18 -17.30 25.32
CA ARG A 442 37.09 -18.00 26.04
C ARG A 442 35.71 -17.55 25.55
N ALA A 443 35.52 -16.28 25.26
CA ALA A 443 34.29 -15.75 24.69
C ALA A 443 34.04 -16.30 23.26
N GLN A 444 35.06 -16.30 22.39
CA GLN A 444 34.98 -16.87 21.04
C GLN A 444 34.71 -18.39 21.08
N LYS A 445 35.38 -19.15 21.95
CA LYS A 445 35.06 -20.59 22.11
C LYS A 445 33.62 -20.80 22.59
N LYS A 446 33.11 -19.96 23.49
CA LYS A 446 31.75 -20.08 23.99
C LYS A 446 30.71 -19.72 22.91
N ALA A 447 30.98 -18.69 22.12
CA ALA A 447 30.15 -18.29 20.97
C ALA A 447 30.16 -19.38 19.88
N GLN A 448 31.32 -19.94 19.52
CA GLN A 448 31.41 -21.05 18.57
C GLN A 448 30.63 -22.28 19.03
N ILE A 449 30.72 -22.65 20.33
CA ILE A 449 29.97 -23.79 20.87
C ILE A 449 28.45 -23.52 20.86
N GLU A 450 28.03 -22.27 21.10
CA GLU A 450 26.62 -21.88 21.06
C GLU A 450 26.06 -21.84 19.62
N GLU A 451 26.88 -21.39 18.67
CA GLU A 451 26.56 -21.35 17.24
C GLU A 451 26.53 -22.76 16.63
N GLU A 452 27.47 -23.64 17.00
CA GLU A 452 27.44 -25.07 16.65
C GLU A 452 26.20 -25.77 17.23
N LYS A 453 25.80 -25.43 18.45
CA LYS A 453 24.55 -25.94 19.04
C LYS A 453 23.31 -25.46 18.29
N LYS A 454 23.23 -24.17 17.94
CA LYS A 454 22.13 -23.61 17.14
C LYS A 454 22.07 -24.20 15.73
N ASN A 455 23.22 -24.42 15.09
CA ASN A 455 23.28 -25.06 13.78
C ASN A 455 22.91 -26.55 13.85
N ALA A 456 23.32 -27.28 14.89
CA ALA A 456 22.91 -28.67 15.12
C ALA A 456 21.41 -28.82 15.41
N GLU A 457 20.79 -27.85 16.10
CA GLU A 457 19.34 -27.80 16.29
C GLU A 457 18.59 -27.47 14.99
N LYS A 458 19.08 -26.50 14.20
CA LYS A 458 18.52 -26.20 12.87
C LYS A 458 18.64 -27.38 11.91
N GLU A 459 19.75 -28.11 11.90
CA GLU A 459 19.91 -29.33 11.10
C GLU A 459 18.96 -30.45 11.54
N LYS A 460 18.73 -30.62 12.85
CA LYS A 460 17.72 -31.57 13.36
C LYS A 460 16.29 -31.17 12.94
N GLN A 461 15.95 -29.89 12.97
CA GLN A 461 14.65 -29.39 12.53
C GLN A 461 14.46 -29.55 11.00
N GLN A 462 15.51 -29.29 10.20
CA GLN A 462 15.49 -29.50 8.75
C GLN A 462 15.41 -30.99 8.37
N ARG A 463 16.06 -31.89 9.12
CA ARG A 463 15.92 -33.36 8.92
C ARG A 463 14.51 -33.86 9.24
N ASN A 464 13.84 -33.27 10.25
CA ASN A 464 12.45 -33.59 10.56
C ASN A 464 11.46 -33.03 9.53
N GLN A 465 11.77 -31.91 8.86
CA GLN A 465 10.99 -31.40 7.73
C GLN A 465 11.23 -32.19 6.44
N LYS A 466 12.46 -32.64 6.16
CA LYS A 466 12.77 -33.51 5.01
C LYS A 466 12.07 -34.86 5.08
N LYS A 467 12.03 -35.49 6.27
CA LYS A 467 11.26 -36.74 6.49
C LYS A 467 9.75 -36.61 6.26
N LYS A 468 9.21 -35.39 6.16
CA LYS A 468 7.79 -35.11 5.84
C LYS A 468 7.58 -34.72 4.37
N LYS A 469 8.65 -34.58 3.59
CA LYS A 469 8.63 -34.13 2.19
C LYS A 469 9.12 -35.18 1.19
N ASP A 470 9.73 -36.27 1.65
CA ASP A 470 10.26 -37.33 0.78
C ASP A 470 9.17 -38.23 0.14
N ASP A 471 7.88 -37.90 0.27
CA ASP A 471 6.78 -38.62 -0.43
C ASP A 471 6.27 -37.92 -1.69
N ASP A 472 6.66 -36.68 -2.03
CA ASP A 472 6.28 -36.06 -3.31
C ASP A 472 7.34 -35.08 -3.85
N ASP A 473 7.70 -35.33 -5.11
CA ASP A 473 8.33 -34.47 -6.12
C ASP A 473 9.86 -34.21 -6.12
N GLU A 474 10.48 -34.83 -7.14
CA GLU A 474 11.75 -34.40 -7.75
C GLU A 474 11.51 -33.09 -8.54
N GLU A 475 11.90 -31.95 -7.97
CA GLU A 475 11.82 -30.66 -8.65
C GLU A 475 13.22 -30.14 -9.05
N ILE A 476 13.40 -29.97 -10.36
CA ILE A 476 14.52 -29.27 -11.00
C ILE A 476 14.26 -27.77 -10.88
N GLY A 477 14.95 -27.10 -9.95
CA GLY A 477 14.87 -25.63 -9.77
C GLY A 477 16.25 -25.04 -9.46
N GLY A 478 16.59 -23.94 -10.15
CA GLY A 478 17.86 -23.23 -10.05
C GLY A 478 18.18 -22.63 -8.66
N PRO A 479 19.32 -21.92 -8.51
CA PRO A 479 19.87 -21.58 -7.20
C PRO A 479 18.96 -20.66 -6.39
N LYS A 480 18.61 -21.10 -5.18
CA LYS A 480 17.89 -20.34 -4.17
C LYS A 480 18.75 -19.17 -3.67
N GLU A 481 18.38 -17.93 -3.95
CA GLU A 481 18.98 -16.76 -3.29
C GLU A 481 18.16 -16.38 -2.05
N GLU A 482 18.57 -16.94 -0.91
CA GLU A 482 18.04 -16.58 0.40
C GLU A 482 18.61 -15.20 0.82
N LEU A 483 17.74 -14.24 1.16
CA LEU A 483 18.12 -12.89 1.60
C LEU A 483 18.74 -12.96 3.01
N ILE A 484 20.04 -13.21 3.09
CA ILE A 484 20.80 -13.21 4.34
C ILE A 484 21.21 -11.77 4.68
N PRO A 485 20.77 -11.19 5.82
CA PRO A 485 21.08 -9.81 6.22
C PRO A 485 22.58 -9.48 6.19
N GLU A 486 23.43 -10.42 6.61
CA GLU A 486 24.89 -10.25 6.61
C GLU A 486 25.50 -10.21 5.19
N LYS A 487 24.92 -10.92 4.22
CA LYS A 487 25.36 -10.87 2.81
C LYS A 487 24.91 -9.58 2.13
N LEU A 488 23.73 -9.05 2.52
CA LEU A 488 23.21 -7.77 2.03
C LEU A 488 24.01 -6.57 2.56
N ALA A 489 24.49 -6.66 3.80
CA ALA A 489 25.28 -5.61 4.46
C ALA A 489 26.73 -5.54 3.94
N LYS A 490 27.28 -6.64 3.41
CA LYS A 490 28.67 -6.74 2.89
C LYS A 490 28.74 -6.76 1.36
N VAL A 491 27.75 -6.21 0.66
CA VAL A 491 27.75 -6.20 -0.80
C VAL A 491 28.81 -5.23 -1.34
N GLU A 492 29.67 -5.71 -2.24
CA GLU A 492 30.76 -4.89 -2.82
C GLU A 492 30.24 -3.83 -3.80
N THR A 493 29.05 -4.05 -4.38
CA THR A 493 28.44 -3.14 -5.38
C THR A 493 27.00 -2.71 -5.02
N PRO A 494 26.81 -1.96 -3.92
CA PRO A 494 25.47 -1.56 -3.45
C PRO A 494 24.62 -0.86 -4.52
N LEU A 495 25.25 0.00 -5.34
CA LEU A 495 24.53 0.75 -6.38
C LEU A 495 24.02 -0.13 -7.53
N GLU A 496 24.69 -1.26 -7.84
CA GLU A 496 24.20 -2.18 -8.88
C GLU A 496 22.98 -2.95 -8.37
N GLU A 497 22.99 -3.37 -7.09
CA GLU A 497 21.81 -3.98 -6.45
C GLU A 497 20.64 -2.99 -6.37
N ALA A 498 20.89 -1.73 -6.02
CA ALA A 498 19.87 -0.68 -6.04
C ALA A 498 19.25 -0.51 -7.44
N ILE A 499 20.04 -0.63 -8.51
CA ILE A 499 19.54 -0.57 -9.90
C ILE A 499 18.61 -1.74 -10.23
N LYS A 500 18.86 -2.95 -9.70
CA LYS A 500 17.97 -4.10 -9.91
C LYS A 500 16.56 -3.82 -9.36
N PHE A 501 16.45 -3.19 -8.18
CA PHE A 501 15.17 -2.77 -7.60
C PHE A 501 14.54 -1.57 -8.31
N LEU A 502 15.36 -0.63 -8.79
CA LEU A 502 14.88 0.56 -9.50
C LEU A 502 14.36 0.23 -10.91
N THR A 503 14.92 -0.77 -11.58
CA THR A 503 14.62 -1.05 -13.00
C THR A 503 13.14 -1.34 -13.25
N PRO A 504 12.46 -2.22 -12.48
CA PRO A 504 11.03 -2.43 -12.64
C PRO A 504 10.20 -1.18 -12.34
N LEU A 505 10.62 -0.34 -11.36
CA LEU A 505 9.95 0.93 -11.09
C LEU A 505 10.03 1.89 -12.28
N LYS A 506 11.21 2.01 -12.92
CA LYS A 506 11.40 2.84 -14.11
C LYS A 506 10.57 2.39 -15.30
N ASN A 507 10.33 1.09 -15.43
CA ASN A 507 9.56 0.53 -16.54
C ASN A 507 8.06 0.67 -16.31
N LEU A 508 7.60 0.37 -15.08
CA LEU A 508 6.19 0.14 -14.78
C LEU A 508 5.54 1.25 -13.94
N VAL A 509 6.32 2.00 -13.15
CA VAL A 509 5.84 3.01 -12.18
C VAL A 509 6.41 4.39 -12.52
N LYS A 510 6.27 4.79 -13.79
CA LYS A 510 6.76 6.08 -14.34
C LYS A 510 5.96 7.29 -13.83
N ASN A 511 4.75 7.06 -13.35
CA ASN A 511 3.83 8.09 -12.86
C ASN A 511 4.15 8.57 -11.43
N LYS A 512 5.05 7.90 -10.71
CA LYS A 512 5.49 8.33 -9.38
C LYS A 512 6.79 9.13 -9.46
N ILE A 513 6.81 10.28 -8.81
CA ILE A 513 7.96 11.18 -8.82
C ILE A 513 9.18 10.52 -8.15
N GLU A 514 8.95 9.79 -7.05
CA GLU A 514 10.00 9.14 -6.27
C GLU A 514 10.78 8.11 -7.09
N THR A 515 10.16 7.44 -8.08
CA THR A 515 10.86 6.56 -9.02
C THR A 515 12.01 7.28 -9.72
N HIS A 516 11.77 8.51 -10.16
CA HIS A 516 12.78 9.29 -10.87
C HIS A 516 13.76 9.96 -9.90
N LEU A 517 13.33 10.32 -8.69
CA LEU A 517 14.22 10.87 -7.66
C LEU A 517 15.21 9.82 -7.15
N PHE A 518 14.78 8.58 -6.90
CA PHE A 518 15.72 7.48 -6.61
C PHE A 518 16.66 7.19 -7.78
N ALA A 519 16.17 7.29 -9.03
CA ALA A 519 17.03 7.18 -10.20
C ALA A 519 18.08 8.30 -10.22
N PHE A 520 17.72 9.53 -9.85
CA PHE A 520 18.66 10.62 -9.68
C PHE A 520 19.72 10.29 -8.62
N GLU A 521 19.34 9.87 -7.42
CA GLU A 521 20.28 9.56 -6.33
C GLU A 521 21.34 8.52 -6.69
N ILE A 522 20.91 7.46 -7.39
CA ILE A 522 21.82 6.42 -7.87
C ILE A 522 22.74 6.98 -8.94
N TYR A 523 22.20 7.68 -9.95
CA TYR A 523 23.01 8.20 -11.06
C TYR A 523 23.93 9.36 -10.64
N PHE A 524 23.56 10.09 -9.58
CA PHE A 524 24.39 11.09 -8.94
C PHE A 524 25.64 10.45 -8.35
N ARG A 525 25.50 9.39 -7.55
CA ARG A 525 26.63 8.63 -6.98
C ARG A 525 27.46 7.89 -8.03
N LYS A 526 26.86 7.47 -9.15
CA LYS A 526 27.57 6.89 -10.31
C LYS A 526 28.14 7.92 -11.29
N GLU A 527 27.98 9.22 -11.01
CA GLU A 527 28.43 10.33 -11.86
C GLU A 527 27.93 10.27 -13.32
N LYS A 528 26.70 9.76 -13.53
CA LYS A 528 26.09 9.66 -14.87
C LYS A 528 25.20 10.87 -15.18
N PHE A 529 25.82 12.01 -15.51
CA PHE A 529 25.15 13.32 -15.71
C PHE A 529 23.95 13.32 -16.67
N LEU A 530 24.05 12.65 -17.83
CA LEU A 530 22.93 12.59 -18.78
C LEU A 530 21.72 11.85 -18.19
N LEU A 531 21.96 10.82 -17.39
CA LEU A 531 20.92 10.07 -16.72
C LEU A 531 20.35 10.84 -15.52
N MET A 532 21.17 11.62 -14.80
CA MET A 532 20.69 12.56 -13.79
C MET A 532 19.72 13.59 -14.39
N LEU A 533 20.11 14.23 -15.49
CA LEU A 533 19.28 15.22 -16.19
C LEU A 533 17.97 14.58 -16.71
N GLN A 534 18.06 13.36 -17.24
CA GLN A 534 16.88 12.62 -17.68
C GLN A 534 15.90 12.35 -16.51
N SER A 535 16.43 11.93 -15.35
CA SER A 535 15.63 11.70 -14.15
C SER A 535 14.95 12.98 -13.66
N VAL A 536 15.69 14.09 -13.57
CA VAL A 536 15.16 15.41 -13.18
C VAL A 536 14.06 15.87 -14.13
N LYS A 537 14.26 15.76 -15.46
CA LYS A 537 13.23 16.15 -16.45
C LYS A 537 11.94 15.34 -16.28
N ARG A 538 12.05 14.04 -16.02
CA ARG A 538 10.88 13.15 -15.81
C ARG A 538 10.16 13.45 -14.51
N ALA A 539 10.90 13.72 -13.43
CA ALA A 539 10.32 14.16 -12.15
C ALA A 539 9.62 15.52 -12.27
N PHE A 540 10.26 16.48 -12.95
CA PHE A 540 9.72 17.83 -13.20
C PHE A 540 8.41 17.81 -13.99
N ALA A 541 8.27 16.88 -14.94
CA ALA A 541 7.03 16.69 -15.69
C ALA A 541 5.85 16.16 -14.83
N ILE A 542 6.14 15.57 -13.66
CA ILE A 542 5.11 15.06 -12.72
C ILE A 542 4.73 16.14 -11.73
N ASP A 543 5.72 16.73 -11.05
CA ASP A 543 5.53 17.82 -10.09
C ASP A 543 6.80 18.68 -10.04
N SER A 544 6.75 19.85 -10.71
CA SER A 544 7.85 20.81 -10.77
C SER A 544 8.13 21.52 -9.45
N SER A 545 7.18 21.47 -8.50
CA SER A 545 7.27 22.13 -7.18
C SER A 545 7.68 21.18 -6.05
N HIS A 546 8.02 19.93 -6.37
CA HIS A 546 8.36 18.94 -5.35
C HIS A 546 9.66 19.30 -4.60
N PRO A 547 9.68 19.32 -3.25
CA PRO A 547 10.86 19.73 -2.47
C PRO A 547 12.13 18.92 -2.78
N TRP A 548 12.03 17.59 -2.76
CA TRP A 548 13.18 16.72 -3.06
C TRP A 548 13.66 16.85 -4.52
N LEU A 549 12.77 17.19 -5.48
CA LEU A 549 13.18 17.48 -6.86
C LEU A 549 14.01 18.76 -6.91
N HIS A 550 13.58 19.79 -6.19
CA HIS A 550 14.31 21.05 -6.12
C HIS A 550 15.74 20.83 -5.60
N GLU A 551 15.88 20.00 -4.56
CA GLU A 551 17.19 19.60 -4.03
C GLU A 551 18.05 18.86 -5.09
N CYS A 552 17.45 17.91 -5.83
CA CYS A 552 18.13 17.22 -6.92
C CYS A 552 18.57 18.18 -8.04
N MET A 553 17.74 19.17 -8.38
CA MET A 553 18.07 20.20 -9.37
C MET A 553 19.24 21.06 -8.90
N ILE A 554 19.24 21.50 -7.63
CA ILE A 554 20.36 22.25 -7.06
C ILE A 554 21.62 21.39 -7.07
N ARG A 555 21.58 20.12 -6.63
CA ARG A 555 22.74 19.22 -6.65
C ARG A 555 23.25 18.96 -8.06
N LEU A 556 22.36 18.81 -9.05
CA LEU A 556 22.75 18.66 -10.46
C LEU A 556 23.45 19.91 -10.99
N PHE A 557 22.85 21.08 -10.77
CA PHE A 557 23.43 22.35 -11.19
C PHE A 557 24.74 22.64 -10.46
N ASN A 558 24.84 22.31 -9.17
CA ASN A 558 26.07 22.44 -8.39
C ASN A 558 27.14 21.46 -8.87
N SER A 559 26.82 20.20 -9.19
CA SER A 559 27.81 19.29 -9.79
C SER A 559 28.25 19.72 -11.20
N ALA A 560 27.35 20.30 -11.99
CA ALA A 560 27.68 20.92 -13.28
C ALA A 560 28.50 22.23 -13.12
N ALA A 561 28.26 22.99 -12.04
CA ALA A 561 28.97 24.21 -11.70
C ALA A 561 30.29 23.95 -10.94
N LYS A 562 30.44 22.82 -10.25
CA LYS A 562 31.70 22.34 -9.65
C LYS A 562 32.73 21.98 -10.72
N MET A 563 32.27 21.57 -11.91
CA MET A 563 33.10 21.53 -13.13
C MET A 563 33.54 22.94 -13.61
N VAL A 564 32.97 24.02 -13.05
CA VAL A 564 33.28 25.43 -13.30
C VAL A 564 33.71 26.16 -12.00
N TYR A 565 34.38 25.47 -11.06
CA TYR A 565 35.23 26.08 -10.00
C TYR A 565 34.52 26.57 -8.70
N TYR A 566 34.61 25.78 -7.61
CA TYR A 566 34.94 26.26 -6.24
C TYR A 566 34.32 27.55 -5.62
N LEU A 567 33.09 28.01 -5.92
CA LEU A 567 32.63 29.35 -5.49
C LEU A 567 31.18 29.39 -4.93
N ASP A 568 31.03 29.45 -3.60
CA ASP A 568 30.22 30.46 -2.84
C ASP A 568 29.61 29.92 -1.53
N SER A 569 30.30 30.16 -0.41
CA SER A 569 29.85 29.87 0.96
C SER A 569 29.03 31.02 1.60
N SER A 570 28.82 32.15 0.90
CA SER A 570 28.22 33.36 1.49
C SER A 570 26.69 33.32 1.61
N SER A 571 26.01 32.38 0.95
CA SER A 571 24.54 32.26 0.93
C SER A 571 23.95 31.33 1.99
N GLN A 572 24.80 30.67 2.81
CA GLN A 572 24.39 29.68 3.80
C GLN A 572 23.38 30.22 4.82
N LYS A 573 23.64 31.42 5.36
CA LYS A 573 22.78 32.04 6.39
C LYS A 573 21.35 32.29 5.89
N ARG A 574 21.20 32.74 4.63
CA ARG A 574 19.90 32.99 4.00
C ARG A 574 19.15 31.70 3.68
N ALA A 575 19.88 30.64 3.29
CA ALA A 575 19.29 29.33 3.06
C ALA A 575 18.74 28.72 4.36
N ILE A 576 19.48 28.86 5.47
CA ILE A 576 19.02 28.44 6.80
C ILE A 576 17.77 29.22 7.21
N GLU A 577 17.74 30.55 7.08
CA GLU A 577 16.56 31.37 7.42
C GLU A 577 15.32 30.99 6.59
N LEU A 578 15.49 30.68 5.30
CA LEU A 578 14.40 30.23 4.44
C LEU A 578 13.91 28.82 4.79
N ALA A 579 14.83 27.89 5.10
CA ALA A 579 14.48 26.51 5.42
C ALA A 579 13.85 26.38 6.82
N THR A 580 14.29 27.19 7.78
CA THR A 580 13.86 27.12 9.19
C THR A 580 12.61 27.93 9.53
N THR A 581 11.99 28.59 8.54
CA THR A 581 10.76 29.34 8.77
C THR A 581 9.58 28.42 9.12
N LEU A 582 8.84 28.78 10.18
CA LEU A 582 7.71 28.00 10.70
C LEU A 582 6.41 28.81 10.72
N ASP A 583 6.29 29.84 9.89
CA ASP A 583 5.10 30.69 9.79
C ASP A 583 3.82 29.85 9.56
N GLY A 584 2.71 30.26 10.21
CA GLY A 584 1.39 29.65 10.04
C GLY A 584 0.79 29.80 8.64
N SER A 585 1.31 30.74 7.84
CA SER A 585 0.94 30.94 6.44
C SER A 585 1.52 29.89 5.47
N LEU A 586 2.47 29.06 5.93
CA LEU A 586 3.13 28.06 5.09
C LEU A 586 2.21 26.87 4.77
N THR A 587 1.97 26.65 3.48
CA THR A 587 1.37 25.41 2.98
C THR A 587 2.30 24.23 3.20
N ASN A 588 1.76 23.07 3.60
CA ASN A 588 2.51 21.86 3.93
C ASN A 588 3.48 21.96 5.13
N ARG A 589 3.34 22.94 6.03
CA ARG A 589 4.04 22.91 7.33
C ARG A 589 3.50 21.77 8.21
N ASN A 590 4.08 20.59 8.07
CA ASN A 590 3.69 19.37 8.78
C ASN A 590 4.92 18.62 9.32
N LEU A 591 4.68 17.57 10.11
CA LEU A 591 5.74 16.80 10.76
C LEU A 591 6.81 16.31 9.77
N GLN A 592 6.41 15.80 8.61
CA GLN A 592 7.31 15.21 7.63
C GLN A 592 8.26 16.26 7.05
N THR A 593 7.72 17.39 6.59
CA THR A 593 8.54 18.47 6.03
C THR A 593 9.46 19.10 7.08
N CYS A 594 8.99 19.23 8.33
CA CYS A 594 9.81 19.76 9.41
C CYS A 594 10.95 18.81 9.80
N MET A 595 10.72 17.49 9.76
CA MET A 595 11.77 16.49 9.97
C MET A 595 12.80 16.54 8.84
N GLU A 596 12.37 16.66 7.58
CA GLU A 596 13.28 16.78 6.43
C GLU A 596 14.17 18.04 6.54
N VAL A 597 13.63 19.17 6.99
CA VAL A 597 14.43 20.38 7.26
C VAL A 597 15.45 20.13 8.37
N LEU A 598 15.07 19.46 9.46
CA LEU A 598 16.00 19.15 10.54
C LEU A 598 17.10 18.18 10.10
N GLU A 599 16.75 17.16 9.29
CA GLU A 599 17.71 16.23 8.69
C GLU A 599 18.71 16.99 7.80
N ALA A 600 18.24 17.91 6.94
CA ALA A 600 19.10 18.72 6.08
C ALA A 600 20.03 19.69 6.85
N LEU A 601 19.64 20.12 8.05
CA LEU A 601 20.49 20.92 8.94
C LEU A 601 21.54 20.05 9.64
N CYS A 602 21.25 18.78 9.89
CA CYS A 602 22.12 17.86 10.62
C CYS A 602 23.08 17.05 9.72
N ASP A 603 22.67 16.74 8.48
CA ASP A 603 23.44 15.89 7.55
C ASP A 603 24.54 16.65 6.78
N GLY A 604 24.63 17.97 7.00
CA GLY A 604 25.61 18.85 6.36
C GLY A 604 25.18 19.39 4.99
N SER A 605 23.96 19.12 4.53
CA SER A 605 23.41 19.64 3.26
C SER A 605 23.41 21.16 3.21
N LEU A 606 23.28 21.82 4.36
CA LEU A 606 23.35 23.27 4.54
C LEU A 606 24.66 23.75 5.18
N GLY A 607 25.70 22.91 5.29
CA GLY A 607 26.96 23.21 6.01
C GLY A 607 26.86 22.97 7.52
N ASP A 608 27.79 23.51 8.33
CA ASP A 608 27.76 23.35 9.79
C ASP A 608 26.66 24.23 10.41
N CYS A 609 25.52 23.60 10.76
CA CYS A 609 24.31 24.28 11.21
C CYS A 609 23.89 23.86 12.63
N ARG A 610 24.78 23.31 13.47
CA ARG A 610 24.38 22.71 14.76
C ARG A 610 23.55 23.61 15.67
N GLU A 611 23.93 24.88 15.80
CA GLU A 611 23.17 25.84 16.63
C GLU A 611 21.79 26.14 16.04
N ALA A 612 21.70 26.31 14.71
CA ALA A 612 20.45 26.53 14.01
C ALA A 612 19.54 25.28 14.04
N ALA A 613 20.12 24.09 13.94
CA ALA A 613 19.44 22.81 14.07
C ALA A 613 18.82 22.66 15.46
N GLU A 614 19.55 23.01 16.52
CA GLU A 614 19.06 22.93 17.90
C GLU A 614 17.94 23.96 18.18
N ALA A 615 18.09 25.19 17.70
CA ALA A 615 17.04 26.21 17.80
C ALA A 615 15.77 25.82 17.00
N TYR A 616 15.95 25.25 15.81
CA TYR A 616 14.87 24.76 14.97
C TYR A 616 14.19 23.54 15.60
N ARG A 617 14.95 22.60 16.16
CA ARG A 617 14.45 21.44 16.93
C ARG A 617 13.57 21.90 18.09
N ALA A 618 14.04 22.84 18.91
CA ALA A 618 13.28 23.38 20.03
C ALA A 618 11.99 24.09 19.59
N SER A 619 12.01 24.77 18.44
CA SER A 619 10.82 25.42 17.86
C SER A 619 9.83 24.39 17.30
N CYS A 620 10.31 23.35 16.62
CA CYS A 620 9.50 22.25 16.12
C CYS A 620 8.89 21.41 17.26
N HIS A 621 9.58 21.27 18.39
CA HIS A 621 9.05 20.58 19.58
C HIS A 621 7.77 21.25 20.11
N LYS A 622 7.69 22.59 20.08
CA LYS A 622 6.47 23.31 20.47
C LYS A 622 5.29 23.04 19.54
N LEU A 623 5.57 22.80 18.25
CA LEU A 623 4.55 22.50 17.24
C LEU A 623 4.16 21.01 17.22
N PHE A 624 5.11 20.13 17.48
CA PHE A 624 4.94 18.68 17.48
C PHE A 624 5.49 18.09 18.80
N PRO A 625 4.78 18.25 19.94
CA PRO A 625 5.29 17.90 21.26
C PRO A 625 5.60 16.42 21.45
N TYR A 626 4.95 15.57 20.64
CA TYR A 626 5.10 14.12 20.71
C TYR A 626 6.19 13.58 19.78
N ALA A 627 6.74 14.39 18.87
CA ALA A 627 7.67 13.89 17.86
C ALA A 627 9.05 13.64 18.46
N LEU A 628 9.53 12.39 18.38
CA LEU A 628 10.84 12.00 18.92
C LEU A 628 11.98 12.80 18.30
N ALA A 629 11.88 13.12 17.00
CA ALA A 629 12.87 13.90 16.26
C ALA A 629 13.11 15.30 16.86
N PHE A 630 12.17 15.83 17.65
CA PHE A 630 12.25 17.16 18.23
C PHE A 630 12.38 17.16 19.76
N MET A 631 12.51 15.99 20.41
CA MET A 631 12.70 15.95 21.87
C MET A 631 14.07 16.52 22.29
N PRO A 632 14.20 17.09 23.51
CA PRO A 632 15.50 17.54 24.02
C PRO A 632 16.52 16.40 24.12
N PRO A 633 17.83 16.70 23.95
CA PRO A 633 18.90 15.76 24.24
C PRO A 633 18.78 15.23 25.67
N GLY A 634 18.80 13.90 25.86
CA GLY A 634 18.69 13.24 27.18
C GLY A 634 17.35 12.55 27.46
N TYR A 635 16.29 12.83 26.67
CA TYR A 635 14.97 12.18 26.88
C TYR A 635 15.01 10.63 26.80
N GLU A 636 15.94 10.06 26.03
CA GLU A 636 16.07 8.59 25.93
C GLU A 636 16.69 7.93 27.18
N GLU A 637 17.36 8.69 28.05
CA GLU A 637 17.95 8.17 29.29
C GLU A 637 16.90 8.09 30.41
N ASP A 638 15.98 9.05 30.50
CA ASP A 638 14.94 9.09 31.54
C ASP A 638 13.89 7.97 31.42
N VAL A 639 13.59 7.51 30.20
CA VAL A 639 12.63 6.39 29.99
C VAL A 639 13.22 5.04 30.44
N LYS A 640 14.56 4.90 30.45
CA LYS A 640 15.22 3.67 30.95
C LYS A 640 15.22 3.56 32.48
N ILE A 641 14.92 4.63 33.22
CA ILE A 641 15.02 4.66 34.69
C ILE A 641 13.73 4.17 35.40
N THR A 642 12.61 3.98 34.69
CA THR A 642 11.36 3.44 35.30
C THR A 642 11.13 1.94 35.05
N VAL A 643 12.08 1.24 34.45
CA VAL A 643 12.03 -0.21 34.26
C VAL A 643 13.04 -0.86 35.20
N ASN A 644 12.71 -0.97 36.50
CA ASN A 644 13.21 -2.01 37.40
C ASN A 644 12.48 -1.98 38.76
N GLY A 645 11.46 -2.85 38.89
CA GLY A 645 11.10 -3.59 40.10
C GLY A 645 10.42 -2.85 41.25
N ASP A 646 9.15 -3.15 41.51
CA ASP A 646 8.86 -4.17 42.53
C ASP A 646 7.46 -4.77 42.36
N SER A 647 7.40 -6.10 42.36
CA SER A 647 6.17 -6.88 42.46
C SER A 647 6.42 -7.95 43.50
N SER A 648 6.03 -7.67 44.74
CA SER A 648 5.80 -8.71 45.74
C SER A 648 4.63 -8.32 46.62
N ALA A 649 3.76 -9.30 46.81
CA ALA A 649 2.52 -9.26 47.56
C ALA A 649 2.69 -8.84 49.02
N GLU A 650 1.70 -8.11 49.54
CA GLU A 650 1.20 -8.31 50.92
C GLU A 650 -0.33 -8.22 50.90
N THR A 651 -0.94 -9.28 51.43
CA THR A 651 -2.36 -9.43 51.79
C THR A 651 -2.58 -8.99 53.25
N GLU A 652 -3.83 -8.68 53.58
CA GLU A 652 -4.41 -8.44 54.94
C GLU A 652 -4.09 -7.06 55.54
N GLU A 653 -4.98 -6.34 56.23
CA GLU A 653 -6.27 -6.64 56.82
C GLU A 653 -7.01 -5.32 57.10
N LEU A 654 -8.35 -5.39 57.15
CA LEU A 654 -9.23 -4.31 57.57
C LEU A 654 -9.24 -4.22 59.10
N ALA A 655 -9.22 -2.98 59.62
CA ALA A 655 -9.88 -2.54 60.86
C ALA A 655 -9.44 -3.15 62.22
N ASN A 656 -8.91 -2.30 63.08
CA ASN A 656 -9.42 -2.13 64.45
C ASN A 656 -9.01 -0.76 65.05
N GLU A 657 -10.02 -0.08 65.61
CA GLU A 657 -9.99 0.97 66.67
C GLU A 657 -9.27 2.30 66.31
N ILE A 658 -9.91 3.47 66.23
CA ILE A 658 -10.99 4.13 67.02
C ILE A 658 -11.83 5.03 66.09
#